data_AF-A0A1Z8SLM8-F1
#
_entry.id   AF-A0A1Z8SLM8-F1
#
_cell.length_a   1.000
_cell.length_b   1.000
_cell.length_c   1.000
_cell.angle_alpha   90.00
_cell.angle_beta   90.00
_cell.angle_gamma   90.00
#
_symmetry.space_group_name_H-M   'P 1'
#
loop_
_entity.id
_entity.type
_entity.pdbx_description
1 polymer ?
#
loop_
_entity_poly.entity_id
_entity_poly.type
_entity_poly.pdbx_seq_one_letter_code
_entity_poly.pdbx_strand_id
1 'polypeptide(L)'
;TATAGIDYIIVVHGFGAGQGLYELTVNCAVSSEICDNGIDDDLDGAIDCLDPDCGGTAVCGTEICDNGIDDDGDTLADCLDADCIGTPNCCIVDADECCTALPLVAGGNLIDTTGLTDSANPADCPGGTFFGAMSTDGWYTYTAVFDGLIEWTTCDPAGFDTDVEWFSGDCASLTQVDCQGDGVADPNCQAFHSDGSFLSTAGETYYVRVGGFGAGTAGQVTLTINDFCGDAITGLTGSHDCATDEVFLTWVDAGYDNYDVSRDGVVIASGLPAGTVSYSDLGLANGSYLYTVTGICAGGVAGNLANITVTVSCASGGETDLIVVTENLAGAGLVDSGAALSAALTANGIGFLSVADFPSNLVGNVIGTYDRVWIMSGTFPDDGRMTTADLDAMGAWVEAGVNVYFEGGDNWGFNPPGGSFDNYDGVLSATDGDDTFTSMDGLDTLLVDGGGNPVNWSDLVGVAYNQDAAGNDWTDQLTVGPEAGGPNVGAIWAQAGGAYFTGAYSQNEDLGGSPIGNVLVQSWEFGGYGGDQTDLAARMLAAFGGGGGPSLPEFVRGDCNADGGFNIADAIFLLASLFSGGPAGTCSDACDANDDGGVNIADAIFSLAALFSGGPAPTPTSCGVDPTDTDVLDCVSFPPCP
;
A
#
# COMPACT_ATOMS: atom_id res chain seq x y z
N THR A 1 88.09 42.52 -14.89
CA THR A 1 86.97 41.98 -14.09
C THR A 1 85.72 42.67 -14.57
N ALA A 2 84.82 41.92 -15.19
CA ALA A 2 83.47 42.40 -15.47
C ALA A 2 82.66 42.35 -14.17
N THR A 3 81.69 43.22 -14.01
CA THR A 3 80.79 43.27 -12.86
C THR A 3 79.38 43.05 -13.36
N ALA A 4 78.64 42.16 -12.70
CA ALA A 4 77.26 41.84 -13.04
C ALA A 4 76.39 43.11 -13.09
N GLY A 5 75.47 43.17 -14.05
CA GLY A 5 74.54 44.29 -14.24
C GLY A 5 75.12 45.56 -14.87
N ILE A 6 76.36 45.53 -15.36
CA ILE A 6 76.98 46.67 -16.07
C ILE A 6 77.06 46.38 -17.57
N ASP A 7 76.55 47.30 -18.40
CA ASP A 7 76.72 47.23 -19.85
C ASP A 7 78.14 47.58 -20.27
N TYR A 8 78.80 46.67 -20.98
CA TYR A 8 80.13 46.88 -21.56
C TYR A 8 80.04 47.02 -23.08
N ILE A 9 80.50 48.16 -23.60
CA ILE A 9 80.56 48.41 -25.04
C ILE A 9 81.95 48.00 -25.56
N ILE A 10 81.98 47.02 -26.46
CA ILE A 10 83.21 46.55 -27.11
C ILE A 10 83.24 47.10 -28.55
N VAL A 11 84.25 47.89 -28.87
CA VAL A 11 84.46 48.45 -30.21
C VAL A 11 85.63 47.73 -30.89
N VAL A 12 85.34 47.09 -32.02
CA VAL A 12 86.35 46.48 -32.88
C VAL A 12 86.56 47.37 -34.10
N HIS A 13 87.80 47.78 -34.37
CA HIS A 13 88.13 48.59 -35.55
C HIS A 13 89.33 48.00 -36.31
N GLY A 14 89.34 48.19 -37.64
CA GLY A 14 90.44 47.78 -38.50
C GLY A 14 91.54 48.84 -38.58
N PHE A 15 92.81 48.41 -38.58
CA PHE A 15 93.94 49.34 -38.71
C PHE A 15 94.06 49.88 -40.15
N GLY A 16 94.11 51.21 -40.31
CA GLY A 16 94.23 51.86 -41.61
C GLY A 16 92.98 51.71 -42.48
N ALA A 17 93.10 51.13 -43.68
CA ALA A 17 91.98 50.87 -44.60
C ALA A 17 91.49 49.40 -44.57
N GLY A 18 91.96 48.60 -43.61
CA GLY A 18 91.59 47.19 -43.49
C GLY A 18 90.14 47.00 -43.03
N GLN A 19 89.37 46.23 -43.79
CA GLN A 19 88.01 45.79 -43.43
C GLN A 19 87.82 44.32 -43.80
N GLY A 20 87.07 43.58 -42.98
CA GLY A 20 86.80 42.16 -43.16
C GLY A 20 85.84 41.65 -42.09
N LEU A 21 85.33 40.42 -42.28
CA LEU A 21 84.52 39.75 -41.26
C LEU A 21 85.43 39.32 -40.11
N TYR A 22 84.93 39.44 -38.88
CA TYR A 22 85.59 38.96 -37.68
C TYR A 22 84.60 38.25 -36.78
N GLU A 23 85.11 37.35 -35.96
CA GLU A 23 84.38 36.68 -34.90
C GLU A 23 85.00 37.14 -33.57
N LEU A 24 84.16 37.64 -32.67
CA LEU A 24 84.56 38.06 -31.33
C LEU A 24 84.04 37.02 -30.34
N THR A 25 84.93 36.29 -29.69
CA THR A 25 84.58 35.34 -28.63
C THR A 25 84.89 35.98 -27.27
N VAL A 26 83.89 36.01 -26.38
CA VAL A 26 84.01 36.46 -24.99
C VAL A 26 83.76 35.25 -24.10
N ASN A 27 84.73 34.90 -23.25
CA ASN A 27 84.60 33.78 -22.31
C ASN A 27 84.54 34.33 -20.87
N CYS A 28 83.51 33.93 -20.12
CA CYS A 28 83.48 34.07 -18.67
C CYS A 28 84.02 32.78 -18.05
N ALA A 29 84.87 32.87 -17.02
CA ALA A 29 85.24 31.71 -16.22
C ALA A 29 84.24 31.63 -15.06
N VAL A 30 83.37 30.63 -15.09
CA VAL A 30 82.31 30.42 -14.10
C VAL A 30 82.88 29.76 -12.84
N SER A 31 82.38 30.18 -11.67
CA SER A 31 82.62 29.57 -10.36
C SER A 31 81.55 28.52 -10.07
N SER A 32 81.76 27.70 -9.04
CA SER A 32 80.71 26.84 -8.48
C SER A 32 79.54 27.67 -7.98
N GLU A 33 78.33 27.13 -8.11
CA GLU A 33 77.07 27.72 -7.65
C GLU A 33 77.09 28.06 -6.15
N ILE A 34 76.44 29.17 -5.75
CA ILE A 34 76.18 29.54 -4.36
C ILE A 34 74.68 29.41 -4.11
N CYS A 35 74.29 28.28 -3.53
CA CYS A 35 72.91 27.79 -3.41
C CYS A 35 71.92 28.63 -2.57
N ASP A 36 72.21 29.87 -2.20
CA ASP A 36 71.40 30.69 -1.28
C ASP A 36 71.33 32.19 -1.59
N ASN A 37 71.72 32.63 -2.78
CA ASN A 37 71.94 34.04 -3.08
C ASN A 37 70.99 34.65 -4.13
N GLY A 38 70.11 33.86 -4.74
CA GLY A 38 69.09 34.31 -5.68
C GLY A 38 69.61 34.65 -7.07
N ILE A 39 70.79 34.17 -7.44
CA ILE A 39 71.46 34.44 -8.72
C ILE A 39 71.99 33.12 -9.28
N ASP A 40 71.89 32.96 -10.58
CA ASP A 40 72.55 31.91 -11.37
C ASP A 40 74.06 32.23 -11.44
N ASP A 41 74.86 31.73 -10.49
CA ASP A 41 76.28 32.07 -10.34
C ASP A 41 77.16 31.37 -11.40
N ASP A 42 76.72 30.22 -11.87
CA ASP A 42 77.42 29.41 -12.87
C ASP A 42 76.91 29.63 -14.32
N LEU A 43 75.78 30.34 -14.47
CA LEU A 43 75.13 30.76 -15.71
C LEU A 43 74.61 29.60 -16.58
N ASP A 44 74.28 28.46 -15.99
CA ASP A 44 73.67 27.33 -16.68
C ASP A 44 72.13 27.46 -16.84
N GLY A 45 71.54 28.45 -16.18
CA GLY A 45 70.12 28.81 -16.25
C GLY A 45 69.31 28.40 -15.04
N ALA A 46 69.92 27.74 -14.05
CA ALA A 46 69.31 27.44 -12.77
C ALA A 46 69.76 28.41 -11.66
N ILE A 47 68.98 28.54 -10.59
CA ILE A 47 69.25 29.50 -9.50
C ILE A 47 69.05 28.77 -8.16
N ASP A 48 70.02 28.87 -7.26
CA ASP A 48 69.96 28.32 -5.90
C ASP A 48 69.58 26.82 -5.86
N CYS A 49 68.55 26.42 -5.10
CA CYS A 49 68.13 25.01 -5.01
C CYS A 49 67.53 24.46 -6.31
N LEU A 50 67.12 25.32 -7.25
CA LEU A 50 66.74 24.85 -8.59
C LEU A 50 67.94 24.42 -9.44
N ASP A 51 69.18 24.67 -8.97
CA ASP A 51 70.43 24.30 -9.61
C ASP A 51 70.86 22.86 -9.24
N PRO A 52 71.01 21.94 -10.24
CA PRO A 52 71.47 20.57 -9.99
C PRO A 52 72.83 20.47 -9.28
N ASP A 53 73.68 21.48 -9.38
CA ASP A 53 74.97 21.56 -8.69
C ASP A 53 74.82 21.86 -7.19
N CYS A 54 73.61 22.21 -6.73
CA CYS A 54 73.25 22.42 -5.31
C CYS A 54 72.71 21.16 -4.60
N GLY A 55 72.52 20.06 -5.34
CA GLY A 55 72.02 18.79 -4.82
C GLY A 55 72.83 18.25 -3.63
N GLY A 56 72.15 18.06 -2.49
CA GLY A 56 72.74 17.49 -1.27
C GLY A 56 73.54 18.48 -0.40
N THR A 57 73.46 19.79 -0.66
CA THR A 57 73.99 20.81 0.25
C THR A 57 73.04 21.01 1.44
N ALA A 58 73.55 21.45 2.59
CA ALA A 58 72.72 21.63 3.80
C ALA A 58 71.76 22.84 3.74
N VAL A 59 71.75 23.55 2.61
CA VAL A 59 70.91 24.72 2.37
C VAL A 59 69.57 24.31 1.76
N CYS A 60 69.58 23.35 0.82
CA CYS A 60 68.39 22.73 0.27
C CYS A 60 67.96 21.59 1.21
N GLY A 61 66.80 21.78 1.84
CA GLY A 61 66.33 21.09 3.03
C GLY A 61 65.49 19.86 2.73
N THR A 62 64.38 19.71 3.45
CA THR A 62 63.30 18.76 3.15
C THR A 62 62.19 19.55 2.47
N GLU A 63 61.58 18.98 1.45
CA GLU A 63 60.58 19.65 0.63
C GLU A 63 59.40 20.24 1.43
N ILE A 64 59.02 21.49 1.13
CA ILE A 64 57.80 22.13 1.67
C ILE A 64 56.76 22.17 0.56
N CYS A 65 55.85 21.20 0.62
CA CYS A 65 54.94 20.83 -0.48
C CYS A 65 53.87 21.85 -0.93
N ASP A 66 53.93 23.12 -0.53
CA ASP A 66 52.93 24.15 -0.84
C ASP A 66 53.47 25.58 -1.05
N ASN A 67 54.78 25.74 -1.26
CA ASN A 67 55.40 27.06 -1.29
C ASN A 67 55.86 27.53 -2.70
N GLY A 68 55.76 26.68 -3.73
CA GLY A 68 56.11 27.00 -5.11
C GLY A 68 57.61 26.93 -5.42
N ILE A 69 58.41 26.34 -4.54
CA ILE A 69 59.87 26.28 -4.60
C ILE A 69 60.29 24.81 -4.45
N ASP A 70 61.32 24.42 -5.20
CA ASP A 70 62.05 23.16 -5.00
C ASP A 70 63.00 23.37 -3.81
N ASP A 71 62.57 22.97 -2.62
CA ASP A 71 63.28 23.20 -1.36
C ASP A 71 64.39 22.17 -1.11
N ASP A 72 64.33 20.97 -1.72
CA ASP A 72 65.33 19.92 -1.55
C ASP A 72 66.28 19.72 -2.75
N GLY A 73 66.01 20.39 -3.86
CA GLY A 73 66.86 20.57 -5.02
C GLY A 73 66.88 19.41 -5.99
N ASP A 74 65.78 18.66 -6.09
CA ASP A 74 65.65 17.50 -6.98
C ASP A 74 65.04 17.82 -8.36
N THR A 75 64.77 19.12 -8.62
CA THR A 75 64.16 19.73 -9.80
C THR A 75 62.63 19.63 -9.89
N LEU A 76 62.00 19.07 -8.86
CA LEU A 76 60.56 19.05 -8.70
C LEU A 76 60.19 19.98 -7.54
N ALA A 77 58.99 20.56 -7.60
CA ALA A 77 58.54 21.49 -6.57
C ALA A 77 57.10 21.14 -6.21
N ASP A 78 56.78 21.25 -4.92
CA ASP A 78 55.45 20.97 -4.37
C ASP A 78 54.90 19.61 -4.84
N CYS A 79 53.70 19.60 -5.43
CA CYS A 79 53.01 18.39 -5.88
C CYS A 79 53.62 17.66 -7.07
N LEU A 80 54.58 18.28 -7.74
CA LEU A 80 55.30 17.59 -8.79
C LEU A 80 56.44 16.75 -8.20
N ASP A 81 56.74 16.93 -6.91
CA ASP A 81 57.76 16.24 -6.15
C ASP A 81 57.26 14.89 -5.58
N ALA A 82 58.09 13.85 -5.71
CA ALA A 82 57.78 12.52 -5.22
C ALA A 82 57.82 12.41 -3.68
N ASP A 83 58.60 13.27 -3.02
CA ASP A 83 58.72 13.34 -1.57
C ASP A 83 57.52 14.08 -0.93
N CYS A 84 56.69 14.73 -1.75
CA CYS A 84 55.41 15.33 -1.36
C CYS A 84 54.18 14.42 -1.47
N ILE A 85 54.34 13.23 -2.06
CA ILE A 85 53.26 12.25 -2.21
C ILE A 85 52.79 11.78 -0.83
N GLY A 86 51.49 11.95 -0.57
CA GLY A 86 50.86 11.56 0.71
C GLY A 86 50.95 12.64 1.80
N THR A 87 51.27 13.89 1.44
CA THR A 87 51.17 15.03 2.35
C THR A 87 49.85 15.79 2.14
N PRO A 88 49.16 16.26 3.21
CA PRO A 88 47.87 16.98 3.09
C PRO A 88 47.94 18.29 2.29
N ASN A 89 49.16 18.78 2.08
CA ASN A 89 49.45 20.02 1.37
C ASN A 89 49.51 19.82 -0.15
N CYS A 90 49.55 18.57 -0.62
CA CYS A 90 49.62 18.26 -2.02
C CYS A 90 48.36 17.53 -2.54
N CYS A 91 47.54 18.27 -3.29
CA CYS A 91 46.29 17.80 -3.87
C CYS A 91 46.52 17.28 -5.31
N ILE A 92 46.94 16.02 -5.48
CA ILE A 92 46.89 15.32 -6.78
C ILE A 92 45.43 14.96 -7.10
N VAL A 93 44.94 15.18 -8.33
CA VAL A 93 43.52 14.91 -8.64
C VAL A 93 43.24 13.39 -8.72
N ASP A 94 42.93 12.76 -7.60
CA ASP A 94 42.72 11.32 -7.47
C ASP A 94 41.52 10.93 -6.57
N ALA A 95 40.76 11.92 -6.08
CA ALA A 95 39.67 11.79 -5.12
C ALA A 95 40.08 11.44 -3.68
N ASP A 96 41.36 11.42 -3.33
CA ASP A 96 41.79 10.94 -2.01
C ASP A 96 41.47 11.93 -0.87
N GLU A 97 41.49 13.23 -1.17
CA GLU A 97 41.16 14.29 -0.21
C GLU A 97 40.06 15.22 -0.72
N CYS A 98 39.42 15.94 0.21
CA CYS A 98 38.38 16.93 -0.13
C CYS A 98 38.84 17.94 -1.20
N CYS A 99 40.11 18.37 -1.17
CA CYS A 99 40.64 19.32 -2.17
C CYS A 99 40.76 18.72 -3.58
N THR A 100 40.74 17.39 -3.72
CA THR A 100 40.89 16.64 -4.97
C THR A 100 39.57 16.01 -5.42
N ALA A 101 38.47 16.38 -4.78
CA ALA A 101 37.16 15.78 -4.96
C ALA A 101 36.69 15.78 -6.42
N LEU A 102 36.25 14.60 -6.90
CA LEU A 102 35.80 14.42 -8.28
C LEU A 102 34.30 14.74 -8.47
N PRO A 103 33.89 15.33 -9.60
CA PRO A 103 32.48 15.69 -9.82
C PRO A 103 31.61 14.47 -10.11
N LEU A 104 30.45 14.41 -9.48
CA LEU A 104 29.37 13.46 -9.70
C LEU A 104 28.27 14.06 -10.58
N VAL A 105 27.42 13.19 -11.11
CA VAL A 105 26.20 13.55 -11.83
C VAL A 105 24.99 12.88 -11.20
N ALA A 106 23.79 13.38 -11.51
CA ALA A 106 22.56 12.69 -11.17
C ALA A 106 22.51 11.32 -11.88
N GLY A 107 21.91 10.33 -11.21
CA GLY A 107 21.96 8.92 -11.59
C GLY A 107 23.14 8.18 -10.96
N GLY A 108 23.48 7.02 -11.53
CA GLY A 108 24.54 6.14 -11.02
C GLY A 108 25.95 6.62 -11.37
N ASN A 109 26.80 6.73 -10.35
CA ASN A 109 28.22 7.07 -10.44
C ASN A 109 29.04 5.88 -9.95
N LEU A 110 29.97 5.37 -10.77
CA LEU A 110 30.89 4.32 -10.35
C LEU A 110 31.98 4.93 -9.47
N ILE A 111 32.04 4.49 -8.23
CA ILE A 111 33.02 4.87 -7.22
C ILE A 111 33.98 3.69 -7.04
N ASP A 112 35.29 3.97 -7.00
CA ASP A 112 36.30 2.96 -6.66
C ASP A 112 37.22 3.54 -5.58
N THR A 113 37.11 3.00 -4.38
CA THR A 113 37.96 3.42 -3.26
C THR A 113 39.26 2.61 -3.16
N THR A 114 39.48 1.68 -4.09
CA THR A 114 40.67 0.83 -4.09
C THR A 114 41.93 1.67 -4.33
N GLY A 115 42.77 1.78 -3.30
CA GLY A 115 44.05 2.49 -3.38
C GLY A 115 44.02 3.91 -2.83
N LEU A 116 42.85 4.36 -2.35
CA LEU A 116 42.70 5.58 -1.56
C LEU A 116 43.14 5.36 -0.11
N THR A 117 43.46 6.44 0.59
CA THR A 117 43.88 6.49 1.98
C THR A 117 42.75 6.97 2.89
N ASP A 118 42.98 6.93 4.22
CA ASP A 118 42.00 7.43 5.19
C ASP A 118 42.19 8.94 5.36
N SER A 119 41.22 9.74 4.94
CA SER A 119 41.15 11.17 5.22
C SER A 119 40.88 11.47 6.69
N ALA A 120 41.26 12.67 7.13
CA ALA A 120 40.91 13.16 8.46
C ALA A 120 39.39 13.33 8.59
N ASN A 121 38.78 12.71 9.61
CA ASN A 121 37.33 12.74 9.78
C ASN A 121 36.83 14.14 10.23
N PRO A 122 36.01 14.85 9.43
CA PRO A 122 35.52 16.18 9.80
C PRO A 122 34.32 16.15 10.76
N ALA A 123 33.53 15.07 10.78
CA ALA A 123 32.33 14.93 11.61
C ALA A 123 32.02 13.46 11.92
N ASP A 124 31.33 13.18 13.03
CA ASP A 124 30.80 11.84 13.32
C ASP A 124 29.29 11.82 13.08
N CYS A 125 28.78 10.73 12.50
CA CYS A 125 27.34 10.54 12.32
C CYS A 125 26.58 10.36 13.65
N PRO A 126 25.31 10.79 13.73
CA PRO A 126 24.45 10.48 14.86
C PRO A 126 24.33 8.97 15.09
N GLY A 127 24.23 8.55 16.36
CA GLY A 127 24.08 7.13 16.69
C GLY A 127 22.79 6.52 16.12
N GLY A 128 22.87 5.28 15.63
CA GLY A 128 21.76 4.57 14.97
C GLY A 128 21.90 4.45 13.45
N THR A 129 22.92 5.09 12.87
CA THR A 129 23.33 5.00 11.46
C THR A 129 24.29 3.83 11.18
N PHE A 130 24.75 3.14 12.22
CA PHE A 130 25.77 2.08 12.07
C PHE A 130 27.01 2.56 11.30
N PHE A 131 27.30 3.85 11.36
CA PHE A 131 28.45 4.45 10.69
C PHE A 131 29.76 3.92 11.28
N GLY A 132 30.65 3.45 10.41
CA GLY A 132 31.89 2.78 10.75
C GLY A 132 33.11 3.68 10.77
N ALA A 133 34.22 3.14 10.24
CA ALA A 133 35.54 3.75 10.27
C ALA A 133 35.76 4.76 9.15
N MET A 134 34.92 4.80 8.12
CA MET A 134 35.18 5.56 6.89
C MET A 134 36.59 5.29 6.34
N SER A 135 36.93 4.00 6.16
CA SER A 135 38.27 3.63 5.72
C SER A 135 38.41 3.64 4.21
N THR A 136 39.61 3.97 3.72
CA THR A 136 39.97 4.10 2.30
C THR A 136 38.90 4.90 1.59
N ASP A 137 38.81 6.18 1.91
CA ASP A 137 37.67 7.01 1.52
C ASP A 137 37.99 7.89 0.32
N GLY A 138 36.99 8.09 -0.53
CA GLY A 138 37.07 9.00 -1.65
C GLY A 138 36.14 10.20 -1.47
N TRP A 139 36.61 11.34 -1.96
CA TRP A 139 35.91 12.61 -1.97
C TRP A 139 35.37 12.96 -3.34
N TYR A 140 34.16 13.47 -3.34
CA TYR A 140 33.41 13.79 -4.54
C TYR A 140 32.62 15.09 -4.36
N THR A 141 32.21 15.71 -5.46
CA THR A 141 31.35 16.90 -5.44
C THR A 141 30.10 16.69 -6.26
N TYR A 142 28.96 17.15 -5.76
CA TYR A 142 27.70 17.16 -6.49
C TYR A 142 27.10 18.57 -6.44
N THR A 143 26.89 19.19 -7.59
CA THR A 143 26.19 20.47 -7.67
C THR A 143 24.71 20.20 -7.93
N ALA A 144 23.87 20.53 -6.95
CA ALA A 144 22.43 20.32 -7.07
C ALA A 144 21.86 21.16 -8.22
N VAL A 145 21.01 20.53 -9.03
CA VAL A 145 20.37 21.20 -10.17
C VAL A 145 19.12 21.94 -9.70
N PHE A 146 18.48 21.45 -8.64
CA PHE A 146 17.20 21.94 -8.16
C PHE A 146 17.19 22.21 -6.65
N ASP A 147 16.25 23.07 -6.24
CA ASP A 147 15.79 23.14 -4.85
C ASP A 147 14.85 21.93 -4.64
N GLY A 148 15.09 21.10 -3.64
CA GLY A 148 14.25 19.92 -3.41
C GLY A 148 14.95 18.82 -2.66
N LEU A 149 14.49 17.58 -2.86
CA LEU A 149 15.02 16.40 -2.17
C LEU A 149 16.11 15.73 -3.02
N ILE A 150 17.28 15.52 -2.44
CA ILE A 150 18.25 14.55 -2.93
C ILE A 150 18.03 13.25 -2.19
N GLU A 151 17.74 12.17 -2.92
CA GLU A 151 17.84 10.80 -2.42
C GLU A 151 19.11 10.16 -2.99
N TRP A 152 19.84 9.43 -2.16
CA TRP A 152 21.07 8.79 -2.60
C TRP A 152 21.19 7.39 -2.01
N THR A 153 21.83 6.49 -2.77
CA THR A 153 22.06 5.11 -2.31
C THR A 153 23.31 4.54 -2.96
N THR A 154 23.98 3.66 -2.23
CA THR A 154 25.08 2.81 -2.70
C THR A 154 24.64 1.38 -2.96
N CYS A 155 23.32 1.12 -3.05
CA CYS A 155 22.76 -0.16 -3.40
C CYS A 155 23.34 -0.66 -4.75
N ASP A 156 24.21 -1.64 -4.66
CA ASP A 156 24.86 -2.32 -5.77
C ASP A 156 25.13 -3.77 -5.36
N PRO A 157 24.52 -4.78 -6.00
CA PRO A 157 24.75 -6.18 -5.62
C PRO A 157 26.21 -6.65 -5.76
N ALA A 158 27.07 -5.90 -6.46
CA ALA A 158 28.52 -6.13 -6.52
C ALA A 158 29.34 -5.25 -5.56
N GLY A 159 28.67 -4.39 -4.79
CA GLY A 159 29.27 -3.42 -3.87
C GLY A 159 29.89 -4.04 -2.62
N PHE A 160 30.50 -3.17 -1.83
CA PHE A 160 31.08 -3.48 -0.53
C PHE A 160 30.30 -2.80 0.60
N ASP A 161 30.71 -3.09 1.83
CA ASP A 161 30.17 -2.50 3.06
C ASP A 161 30.58 -1.02 3.17
N THR A 162 29.70 -0.14 2.70
CA THR A 162 29.95 1.29 2.52
C THR A 162 29.57 2.11 3.76
N ASP A 163 30.29 3.20 3.96
CA ASP A 163 29.87 4.36 4.75
C ASP A 163 29.84 5.58 3.82
N VAL A 164 28.86 6.47 3.99
CA VAL A 164 28.71 7.69 3.17
C VAL A 164 28.39 8.91 4.04
N GLU A 165 29.04 10.04 3.75
CA GLU A 165 28.73 11.36 4.33
C GLU A 165 28.52 12.40 3.24
N TRP A 166 27.60 13.34 3.51
CA TRP A 166 27.32 14.49 2.67
C TRP A 166 27.53 15.77 3.46
N PHE A 167 28.16 16.75 2.81
CA PHE A 167 28.48 18.04 3.41
C PHE A 167 28.09 19.21 2.50
N SER A 168 27.70 20.34 3.09
CA SER A 168 27.68 21.65 2.43
C SER A 168 28.89 22.50 2.86
N GLY A 169 29.12 23.61 2.15
CA GLY A 169 30.24 24.53 2.41
C GLY A 169 31.45 24.28 1.52
N ASP A 170 32.65 24.34 2.09
CA ASP A 170 33.91 24.07 1.40
C ASP A 170 34.86 23.25 2.29
N CYS A 171 35.95 22.73 1.73
CA CYS A 171 36.91 21.89 2.46
C CYS A 171 37.56 22.56 3.68
N ALA A 172 37.47 23.89 3.82
CA ALA A 172 37.96 24.59 5.01
C ALA A 172 36.88 24.69 6.12
N SER A 173 35.60 24.51 5.78
CA SER A 173 34.47 24.65 6.69
C SER A 173 33.27 23.80 6.27
N LEU A 174 33.44 22.47 6.27
CA LEU A 174 32.38 21.51 5.94
C LEU A 174 31.28 21.48 7.02
N THR A 175 30.03 21.41 6.59
CA THR A 175 28.85 21.19 7.45
C THR A 175 28.13 19.92 7.00
N GLN A 176 28.08 18.89 7.84
CA GLN A 176 27.41 17.62 7.51
C GLN A 176 25.90 17.87 7.34
N VAL A 177 25.34 17.46 6.20
CA VAL A 177 23.91 17.57 5.88
C VAL A 177 23.19 16.22 5.94
N ASP A 178 23.91 15.13 5.68
CA ASP A 178 23.39 13.77 5.78
C ASP A 178 24.54 12.76 5.91
N CYS A 179 24.29 11.58 6.47
CA CYS A 179 25.24 10.47 6.46
C CYS A 179 24.63 9.14 6.89
N GLN A 180 25.16 8.03 6.36
CA GLN A 180 24.73 6.69 6.70
C GLN A 180 25.81 5.61 6.50
N GLY A 181 25.83 4.58 7.34
CA GLY A 181 26.59 3.34 7.17
C GLY A 181 25.70 2.20 6.64
N ASP A 182 24.72 1.77 7.45
CA ASP A 182 23.86 0.63 7.12
C ASP A 182 22.41 1.03 6.86
N GLY A 183 22.07 1.15 5.58
CA GLY A 183 20.75 1.33 5.04
C GLY A 183 19.74 0.23 5.33
N VAL A 184 18.53 0.40 4.81
CA VAL A 184 17.47 -0.62 4.97
C VAL A 184 17.82 -1.84 4.13
N ALA A 185 17.80 -3.04 4.73
CA ALA A 185 18.14 -4.26 4.02
C ALA A 185 17.24 -4.50 2.79
N ASP A 186 17.86 -4.58 1.61
CA ASP A 186 17.21 -4.86 0.32
C ASP A 186 17.90 -6.08 -0.35
N PRO A 187 17.14 -7.12 -0.74
CA PRO A 187 17.68 -8.33 -1.35
C PRO A 187 18.35 -8.13 -2.73
N ASN A 188 18.16 -6.97 -3.36
CA ASN A 188 18.79 -6.62 -4.64
C ASN A 188 20.14 -5.90 -4.47
N CYS A 189 20.50 -5.53 -3.25
CA CYS A 189 21.73 -4.80 -2.93
C CYS A 189 22.76 -5.72 -2.24
N GLN A 190 23.96 -5.21 -2.04
CA GLN A 190 24.89 -5.80 -1.09
C GLN A 190 24.32 -5.71 0.35
N ALA A 191 24.79 -6.61 1.22
CA ALA A 191 24.22 -6.79 2.56
C ALA A 191 24.27 -5.52 3.44
N PHE A 192 25.28 -4.68 3.24
CA PHE A 192 25.52 -3.45 3.98
C PHE A 192 25.78 -2.36 2.93
N HIS A 193 24.76 -1.58 2.64
CA HIS A 193 24.82 -0.45 1.72
C HIS A 193 24.31 0.77 2.45
N SER A 194 24.79 1.94 2.11
CA SER A 194 24.34 3.21 2.68
C SER A 194 23.27 3.84 1.78
N ASP A 195 22.23 4.41 2.39
CA ASP A 195 21.21 5.22 1.74
C ASP A 195 20.80 6.41 2.62
N GLY A 196 20.29 7.47 2.01
CA GLY A 196 19.88 8.66 2.74
C GLY A 196 19.15 9.67 1.87
N SER A 197 18.70 10.75 2.52
CA SER A 197 18.06 11.86 1.82
C SER A 197 18.16 13.17 2.60
N PHE A 198 18.29 14.28 1.88
CA PHE A 198 18.30 15.62 2.46
C PHE A 198 17.79 16.66 1.46
N LEU A 199 17.44 17.84 1.98
CA LEU A 199 16.99 18.95 1.13
C LEU A 199 18.17 19.73 0.56
N SER A 200 18.21 19.89 -0.76
CA SER A 200 19.21 20.64 -1.50
C SER A 200 18.74 22.04 -1.90
N THR A 201 19.71 22.92 -2.12
CA THR A 201 19.52 24.23 -2.75
C THR A 201 20.11 24.20 -4.17
N ALA A 202 19.36 24.65 -5.17
CA ALA A 202 19.79 24.72 -6.56
C ALA A 202 21.08 25.54 -6.71
N GLY A 203 22.06 24.94 -7.40
CA GLY A 203 23.37 25.53 -7.66
C GLY A 203 24.34 25.45 -6.47
N GLU A 204 23.91 24.96 -5.31
CA GLU A 204 24.80 24.68 -4.19
C GLU A 204 25.60 23.40 -4.50
N THR A 205 26.88 23.41 -4.11
CA THR A 205 27.77 22.26 -4.29
C THR A 205 27.94 21.55 -2.96
N TYR A 206 27.63 20.26 -2.96
CA TYR A 206 27.78 19.36 -1.84
C TYR A 206 29.05 18.52 -2.03
N TYR A 207 29.73 18.21 -0.95
CA TYR A 207 30.85 17.28 -0.92
C TYR A 207 30.35 15.94 -0.40
N VAL A 208 30.72 14.86 -1.08
CA VAL A 208 30.34 13.49 -0.72
C VAL A 208 31.60 12.73 -0.41
N ARG A 209 31.60 12.06 0.73
CA ARG A 209 32.68 11.16 1.15
C ARG A 209 32.14 9.74 1.14
N VAL A 210 32.84 8.82 0.51
CA VAL A 210 32.45 7.41 0.42
C VAL A 210 33.62 6.55 0.84
N GLY A 211 33.44 5.72 1.87
CA GLY A 211 34.47 4.82 2.39
C GLY A 211 33.88 3.48 2.82
N GLY A 212 34.69 2.65 3.47
CA GLY A 212 34.25 1.37 4.02
C GLY A 212 34.02 1.39 5.53
N PHE A 213 33.07 0.59 6.00
CA PHE A 213 32.74 0.45 7.43
C PHE A 213 33.91 0.00 8.29
N GLY A 214 34.75 -0.91 7.78
CA GLY A 214 35.88 -1.51 8.50
C GLY A 214 37.24 -0.96 8.07
N ALA A 215 38.22 -0.99 8.97
CA ALA A 215 39.59 -0.60 8.64
C ALA A 215 40.16 -1.43 7.48
N GLY A 216 40.59 -0.76 6.40
CA GLY A 216 41.09 -1.35 5.17
C GLY A 216 40.03 -1.95 4.24
N THR A 217 38.74 -1.71 4.51
CA THR A 217 37.64 -2.11 3.62
C THR A 217 37.55 -1.13 2.47
N ALA A 218 37.85 -1.60 1.26
CA ALA A 218 37.79 -0.83 0.01
C ALA A 218 37.08 -1.62 -1.08
N GLY A 219 36.59 -0.93 -2.11
CA GLY A 219 36.05 -1.60 -3.29
C GLY A 219 35.39 -0.66 -4.29
N GLN A 220 34.71 -1.27 -5.25
CA GLN A 220 33.86 -0.56 -6.21
C GLN A 220 32.40 -0.60 -5.77
N VAL A 221 31.69 0.50 -5.96
CA VAL A 221 30.26 0.61 -5.70
C VAL A 221 29.63 1.67 -6.61
N THR A 222 28.35 1.51 -6.94
CA THR A 222 27.60 2.55 -7.64
C THR A 222 26.89 3.45 -6.64
N LEU A 223 27.27 4.73 -6.57
CA LEU A 223 26.51 5.77 -5.87
C LEU A 223 25.47 6.36 -6.82
N THR A 224 24.20 6.02 -6.60
CA THR A 224 23.07 6.60 -7.33
C THR A 224 22.56 7.83 -6.60
N ILE A 225 22.46 8.96 -7.31
CA ILE A 225 21.93 10.23 -6.80
C ILE A 225 20.67 10.59 -7.57
N ASN A 226 19.54 10.66 -6.91
CA ASN A 226 18.29 11.16 -7.46
C ASN A 226 18.03 12.57 -6.92
N ASP A 227 18.25 13.57 -7.77
CA ASP A 227 18.02 14.99 -7.45
C ASP A 227 16.64 15.39 -7.98
N PHE A 228 15.67 15.43 -7.07
CA PHE A 228 14.30 15.81 -7.37
C PHE A 228 14.10 17.30 -7.10
N CYS A 229 13.50 17.97 -8.07
CA CYS A 229 12.94 19.27 -7.85
C CYS A 229 11.61 19.14 -7.09
N GLY A 230 11.39 19.97 -6.07
CA GLY A 230 10.17 19.93 -5.25
C GLY A 230 10.09 18.79 -4.23
N ASP A 231 9.12 18.89 -3.31
CA ASP A 231 8.91 17.91 -2.24
C ASP A 231 8.11 16.69 -2.73
N ALA A 232 8.00 15.66 -1.88
CA ALA A 232 7.08 14.55 -2.13
C ALA A 232 5.63 15.05 -2.20
N ILE A 233 4.86 14.57 -3.19
CA ILE A 233 3.43 14.86 -3.27
C ILE A 233 2.73 14.06 -2.17
N THR A 234 2.14 14.75 -1.20
CA THR A 234 1.46 14.14 -0.05
C THR A 234 -0.03 14.46 -0.06
N GLY A 235 -0.80 13.71 0.72
CA GLY A 235 -2.24 13.92 0.87
C GLY A 235 -3.03 13.66 -0.42
N LEU A 236 -2.50 12.85 -1.34
CA LEU A 236 -3.24 12.43 -2.53
C LEU A 236 -4.45 11.59 -2.09
N THR A 237 -5.64 12.09 -2.37
CA THR A 237 -6.91 11.39 -2.19
C THR A 237 -7.68 11.37 -3.50
N GLY A 238 -8.55 10.39 -3.65
CA GLY A 238 -9.35 10.19 -4.83
C GLY A 238 -10.71 9.64 -4.44
N SER A 239 -11.76 10.20 -5.01
CA SER A 239 -13.13 9.77 -4.78
C SER A 239 -13.91 9.88 -6.07
N HIS A 240 -14.90 9.01 -6.27
CA HIS A 240 -15.87 9.16 -7.34
C HIS A 240 -17.24 9.56 -6.78
N ASP A 241 -17.96 10.41 -7.51
CA ASP A 241 -19.35 10.78 -7.21
C ASP A 241 -20.25 10.39 -8.38
N CYS A 242 -21.14 9.42 -8.13
CA CYS A 242 -22.07 8.90 -9.13
C CYS A 242 -23.14 9.91 -9.57
N ALA A 243 -23.40 10.96 -8.78
CA ALA A 243 -24.37 11.99 -9.13
C ALA A 243 -23.81 12.97 -10.18
N THR A 244 -22.51 13.23 -10.14
CA THR A 244 -21.82 14.14 -11.06
C THR A 244 -21.07 13.41 -12.18
N ASP A 245 -20.87 12.09 -12.05
CA ASP A 245 -20.08 11.26 -12.97
C ASP A 245 -18.64 11.77 -13.10
N GLU A 246 -18.04 12.04 -11.93
CA GLU A 246 -16.72 12.67 -11.79
C GLU A 246 -15.86 11.88 -10.79
N VAL A 247 -14.64 11.54 -11.22
CA VAL A 247 -13.54 11.22 -10.31
C VAL A 247 -12.83 12.51 -9.93
N PHE A 248 -12.82 12.81 -8.63
CA PHE A 248 -12.19 13.99 -8.06
C PHE A 248 -10.93 13.58 -7.28
N LEU A 249 -9.79 14.14 -7.67
CA LEU A 249 -8.50 13.98 -7.02
C LEU A 249 -8.13 15.25 -6.27
N THR A 250 -7.53 15.11 -5.08
CA THR A 250 -6.91 16.23 -4.36
C THR A 250 -5.54 15.86 -3.82
N TRP A 251 -4.63 16.81 -3.69
CA TRP A 251 -3.30 16.63 -3.11
C TRP A 251 -2.77 17.92 -2.48
N VAL A 252 -1.68 17.84 -1.72
CA VAL A 252 -1.00 19.01 -1.16
C VAL A 252 -0.01 19.58 -2.18
N ASP A 253 -0.01 20.90 -2.38
CA ASP A 253 0.96 21.57 -3.24
C ASP A 253 2.38 21.36 -2.72
N ALA A 254 3.23 20.75 -3.55
CA ALA A 254 4.60 20.36 -3.23
C ALA A 254 5.65 21.26 -3.93
N GLY A 255 5.23 22.44 -4.41
CA GLY A 255 6.14 23.48 -4.90
C GLY A 255 6.57 23.33 -6.37
N TYR A 256 5.88 22.50 -7.14
CA TYR A 256 6.15 22.28 -8.56
C TYR A 256 5.67 23.44 -9.46
N ASP A 257 6.34 23.65 -10.59
CA ASP A 257 5.96 24.67 -11.60
C ASP A 257 4.69 24.29 -12.37
N ASN A 258 4.50 22.99 -12.59
CA ASN A 258 3.26 22.43 -13.09
C ASN A 258 3.09 20.97 -12.65
N TYR A 259 1.90 20.42 -12.88
CA TYR A 259 1.57 19.04 -12.59
C TYR A 259 0.99 18.35 -13.83
N ASP A 260 1.32 17.08 -14.00
CA ASP A 260 0.68 16.18 -14.95
C ASP A 260 -0.16 15.16 -14.17
N VAL A 261 -1.32 14.81 -14.70
CA VAL A 261 -2.17 13.73 -14.19
C VAL A 261 -2.29 12.67 -15.28
N SER A 262 -1.94 11.44 -14.93
CA SER A 262 -2.14 10.28 -15.79
C SER A 262 -3.11 9.29 -15.16
N ARG A 263 -3.80 8.54 -16.03
CA ARG A 263 -4.70 7.44 -15.67
C ARG A 263 -4.25 6.20 -16.44
N ASP A 264 -3.99 5.12 -15.72
CA ASP A 264 -3.46 3.85 -16.24
C ASP A 264 -2.21 4.05 -17.12
N GLY A 265 -1.31 4.95 -16.69
CA GLY A 265 -0.08 5.30 -17.40
C GLY A 265 -0.26 6.22 -18.61
N VAL A 266 -1.49 6.68 -18.90
CA VAL A 266 -1.77 7.63 -19.99
C VAL A 266 -2.02 9.02 -19.41
N VAL A 267 -1.22 10.01 -19.82
CA VAL A 267 -1.42 11.41 -19.40
C VAL A 267 -2.76 11.93 -19.93
N ILE A 268 -3.67 12.26 -19.01
CA ILE A 268 -5.02 12.80 -19.30
C ILE A 268 -5.10 14.31 -19.07
N ALA A 269 -4.20 14.86 -18.25
CA ALA A 269 -3.97 16.29 -18.13
C ALA A 269 -2.48 16.57 -18.01
N SER A 270 -2.00 17.57 -18.76
CA SER A 270 -0.59 17.95 -18.76
C SER A 270 -0.44 19.45 -18.54
N GLY A 271 0.59 19.86 -17.80
CA GLY A 271 0.93 21.25 -17.57
C GLY A 271 -0.10 22.00 -16.74
N LEU A 272 -0.73 21.33 -15.77
CA LEU A 272 -1.61 21.97 -14.79
C LEU A 272 -0.79 23.01 -14.02
N PRO A 273 -1.24 24.28 -13.90
CA PRO A 273 -0.41 25.36 -13.35
C PRO A 273 0.13 25.07 -11.93
N ALA A 274 1.27 25.67 -11.58
CA ALA A 274 1.77 25.74 -10.20
C ALA A 274 0.66 26.09 -9.20
N GLY A 275 0.65 25.42 -8.04
CA GLY A 275 -0.41 25.57 -7.03
C GLY A 275 -1.72 24.83 -7.35
N THR A 276 -1.78 24.03 -8.42
CA THR A 276 -2.91 23.11 -8.63
C THR A 276 -2.87 22.00 -7.58
N VAL A 277 -3.98 21.82 -6.88
CA VAL A 277 -4.14 20.86 -5.76
C VAL A 277 -5.33 19.92 -5.96
N SER A 278 -5.95 19.97 -7.13
CA SER A 278 -7.11 19.12 -7.45
C SER A 278 -7.26 18.92 -8.95
N TYR A 279 -7.85 17.79 -9.35
CA TYR A 279 -8.18 17.48 -10.73
C TYR A 279 -9.47 16.67 -10.81
N SER A 280 -10.23 16.91 -11.87
CA SER A 280 -11.53 16.31 -12.15
C SER A 280 -11.50 15.54 -13.46
N ASP A 281 -11.86 14.27 -13.42
CA ASP A 281 -11.94 13.37 -14.57
C ASP A 281 -13.37 12.86 -14.75
N LEU A 282 -13.93 12.99 -15.96
CA LEU A 282 -15.38 12.89 -16.20
C LEU A 282 -15.74 11.71 -17.09
N GLY A 283 -16.92 11.13 -16.87
CA GLY A 283 -17.57 10.21 -17.80
C GLY A 283 -16.88 8.85 -17.87
N LEU A 284 -16.52 8.32 -16.70
CA LEU A 284 -15.84 7.03 -16.60
C LEU A 284 -16.84 5.88 -16.51
N ALA A 285 -16.47 4.75 -17.11
CA ALA A 285 -17.23 3.53 -16.90
C ALA A 285 -16.90 2.94 -15.52
N ASN A 286 -17.74 2.03 -15.03
CA ASN A 286 -17.42 1.29 -13.82
C ASN A 286 -16.11 0.51 -14.00
N GLY A 287 -15.28 0.53 -12.97
CA GLY A 287 -13.95 -0.08 -12.95
C GLY A 287 -12.98 0.65 -12.03
N SER A 288 -11.82 0.04 -11.81
CA SER A 288 -10.74 0.63 -11.01
C SER A 288 -9.69 1.26 -11.94
N TYR A 289 -9.27 2.48 -11.59
CA TYR A 289 -8.35 3.28 -12.37
C TYR A 289 -7.16 3.73 -11.52
N LEU A 290 -5.94 3.51 -12.01
CA LEU A 290 -4.73 3.98 -11.35
C LEU A 290 -4.42 5.41 -11.80
N TYR A 291 -4.53 6.36 -10.88
CA TYR A 291 -4.12 7.74 -11.11
C TYR A 291 -2.72 7.99 -10.60
N THR A 292 -1.94 8.72 -11.40
CA THR A 292 -0.63 9.23 -11.01
C THR A 292 -0.60 10.73 -11.18
N VAL A 293 -0.36 11.46 -10.09
CA VAL A 293 -0.03 12.89 -10.12
C VAL A 293 1.49 13.00 -10.15
N THR A 294 2.03 13.65 -11.17
CA THR A 294 3.47 13.88 -11.33
C THR A 294 3.76 15.36 -11.23
N GLY A 295 4.66 15.75 -10.34
CA GLY A 295 5.18 17.11 -10.26
C GLY A 295 6.19 17.36 -11.37
N ILE A 296 6.11 18.53 -12.03
CA ILE A 296 6.98 18.92 -13.12
C ILE A 296 7.60 20.28 -12.82
N CYS A 297 8.90 20.39 -13.06
CA CYS A 297 9.68 21.56 -12.70
C CYS A 297 10.11 22.36 -13.93
N ALA A 298 10.76 23.51 -13.69
CA ALA A 298 11.27 24.39 -14.72
C ALA A 298 12.11 23.64 -15.75
N GLY A 299 11.82 23.86 -17.03
CA GLY A 299 12.47 23.14 -18.13
C GLY A 299 11.85 21.78 -18.48
N GLY A 300 10.79 21.36 -17.78
CA GLY A 300 10.03 20.14 -18.08
C GLY A 300 10.65 18.86 -17.52
N VAL A 301 11.42 18.98 -16.44
CA VAL A 301 12.00 17.83 -15.72
C VAL A 301 10.95 17.29 -14.76
N ALA A 302 10.69 15.97 -14.82
CA ALA A 302 9.77 15.30 -13.90
C ALA A 302 10.41 15.17 -12.52
N GLY A 303 9.71 15.59 -11.48
CA GLY A 303 10.07 15.35 -10.09
C GLY A 303 9.28 14.17 -9.51
N ASN A 304 8.87 14.28 -8.24
CA ASN A 304 8.17 13.18 -7.57
C ASN A 304 6.77 12.94 -8.14
N LEU A 305 6.29 11.71 -7.95
CA LEU A 305 4.94 11.29 -8.28
C LEU A 305 4.24 10.68 -7.07
N ALA A 306 2.91 10.75 -7.08
CA ALA A 306 2.05 10.04 -6.13
C ALA A 306 0.98 9.27 -6.90
N ASN A 307 0.64 8.08 -6.40
CA ASN A 307 -0.32 7.17 -7.01
C ASN A 307 -1.53 6.97 -6.11
N ILE A 308 -2.70 6.81 -6.72
CA ILE A 308 -3.92 6.36 -6.03
C ILE A 308 -4.80 5.56 -6.99
N THR A 309 -5.39 4.48 -6.49
CA THR A 309 -6.43 3.75 -7.23
C THR A 309 -7.79 4.30 -6.84
N VAL A 310 -8.62 4.63 -7.83
CA VAL A 310 -10.02 5.04 -7.61
C VAL A 310 -10.94 4.06 -8.32
N THR A 311 -11.90 3.51 -7.59
CA THR A 311 -12.93 2.62 -8.15
C THR A 311 -14.20 3.40 -8.42
N VAL A 312 -14.65 3.34 -9.67
CA VAL A 312 -15.94 3.85 -10.13
C VAL A 312 -16.95 2.73 -10.05
N SER A 313 -18.00 2.92 -9.25
CA SER A 313 -18.98 1.86 -8.97
C SER A 313 -20.40 2.42 -8.91
N CYS A 314 -20.90 2.92 -10.04
CA CYS A 314 -22.22 3.52 -10.14
C CYS A 314 -23.25 2.57 -10.73
N ALA A 315 -24.46 2.57 -10.16
CA ALA A 315 -25.58 1.83 -10.74
C ALA A 315 -25.85 2.33 -12.17
N SER A 316 -25.85 1.41 -13.14
CA SER A 316 -25.91 1.73 -14.57
C SER A 316 -27.22 1.29 -15.24
N GLY A 317 -28.06 0.57 -14.50
CA GLY A 317 -29.42 0.21 -14.90
C GLY A 317 -30.00 -0.96 -14.11
N GLY A 318 -30.65 -0.66 -12.98
CA GLY A 318 -31.44 -1.63 -12.22
C GLY A 318 -30.72 -2.29 -11.04
N GLU A 319 -29.45 -1.95 -10.81
CA GLU A 319 -28.74 -2.33 -9.59
C GLU A 319 -29.25 -1.50 -8.41
N THR A 320 -29.74 -2.17 -7.37
CA THR A 320 -30.14 -1.56 -6.09
C THR A 320 -29.13 -1.84 -4.99
N ASP A 321 -28.20 -2.76 -5.24
CA ASP A 321 -27.30 -3.32 -4.25
C ASP A 321 -25.84 -3.22 -4.70
N LEU A 322 -24.94 -3.06 -3.75
CA LEU A 322 -23.49 -3.14 -3.97
C LEU A 322 -22.91 -4.28 -3.13
N ILE A 323 -22.20 -5.20 -3.77
CA ILE A 323 -21.39 -6.22 -3.10
C ILE A 323 -19.94 -5.73 -3.09
N VAL A 324 -19.38 -5.54 -1.91
CA VAL A 324 -17.98 -5.16 -1.70
C VAL A 324 -17.24 -6.42 -1.24
N VAL A 325 -16.32 -6.88 -2.07
CA VAL A 325 -15.58 -8.14 -1.88
C VAL A 325 -14.16 -7.79 -1.45
N THR A 326 -13.88 -7.83 -0.14
CA THR A 326 -12.50 -7.63 0.36
C THR A 326 -11.75 -8.95 0.52
N GLU A 327 -12.46 -10.08 0.67
CA GLU A 327 -11.88 -11.43 0.85
C GLU A 327 -10.89 -11.84 -0.26
N ASN A 328 -11.09 -11.37 -1.50
CA ASN A 328 -10.27 -11.75 -2.65
C ASN A 328 -9.10 -10.79 -2.96
N LEU A 329 -8.97 -9.68 -2.22
CA LEU A 329 -7.91 -8.68 -2.45
C LEU A 329 -6.59 -9.03 -1.76
N ALA A 330 -6.64 -9.84 -0.69
CA ALA A 330 -5.47 -10.17 0.12
C ALA A 330 -4.95 -11.61 -0.11
N GLY A 331 -5.80 -12.52 -0.63
CA GLY A 331 -5.45 -13.91 -0.92
C GLY A 331 -6.72 -14.76 -1.00
N ALA A 332 -6.83 -15.66 -1.98
CA ALA A 332 -8.07 -16.42 -2.17
C ALA A 332 -8.25 -17.47 -1.05
N GLY A 333 -9.25 -17.22 -0.17
CA GLY A 333 -9.92 -18.25 0.62
C GLY A 333 -10.46 -19.39 -0.25
N LEU A 334 -10.88 -20.50 0.37
CA LEU A 334 -11.48 -21.65 -0.33
C LEU A 334 -12.99 -21.47 -0.56
N VAL A 335 -13.62 -20.63 0.25
CA VAL A 335 -15.00 -20.17 0.27
C VAL A 335 -15.01 -18.77 -0.33
N ASP A 336 -15.96 -18.53 -1.23
CA ASP A 336 -16.10 -17.26 -1.95
C ASP A 336 -17.48 -16.69 -1.64
N SER A 337 -17.56 -15.91 -0.57
CA SER A 337 -18.80 -15.27 -0.12
C SER A 337 -19.34 -14.32 -1.18
N GLY A 338 -18.47 -13.57 -1.85
CA GLY A 338 -18.81 -12.70 -2.97
C GLY A 338 -19.53 -13.44 -4.10
N ALA A 339 -19.01 -14.59 -4.52
CA ALA A 339 -19.65 -15.41 -5.54
C ALA A 339 -20.95 -16.06 -5.05
N ALA A 340 -20.96 -16.57 -3.81
CA ALA A 340 -22.13 -17.21 -3.19
C ALA A 340 -23.30 -16.21 -3.06
N LEU A 341 -23.04 -15.03 -2.52
CA LEU A 341 -24.04 -13.98 -2.37
C LEU A 341 -24.50 -13.46 -3.73
N SER A 342 -23.59 -13.26 -4.69
CA SER A 342 -23.95 -12.88 -6.06
C SER A 342 -24.94 -13.85 -6.69
N ALA A 343 -24.74 -15.16 -6.51
CA ALA A 343 -25.64 -16.20 -6.99
C ALA A 343 -27.01 -16.14 -6.28
N ALA A 344 -27.01 -15.98 -4.96
CA ALA A 344 -28.22 -15.92 -4.14
C ALA A 344 -29.06 -14.66 -4.45
N LEU A 345 -28.44 -13.49 -4.59
CA LEU A 345 -29.12 -12.25 -4.98
C LEU A 345 -29.69 -12.33 -6.40
N THR A 346 -28.94 -12.94 -7.34
CA THR A 346 -29.43 -13.18 -8.70
C THR A 346 -30.68 -14.08 -8.70
N ALA A 347 -30.68 -15.14 -7.90
CA ALA A 347 -31.82 -16.05 -7.75
C ALA A 347 -33.04 -15.34 -7.14
N ASN A 348 -32.82 -14.39 -6.24
CA ASN A 348 -33.85 -13.52 -5.67
C ASN A 348 -34.26 -12.34 -6.60
N GLY A 349 -33.71 -12.27 -7.82
CA GLY A 349 -34.04 -11.23 -8.80
C GLY A 349 -33.54 -9.83 -8.43
N ILE A 350 -32.53 -9.74 -7.56
CA ILE A 350 -31.91 -8.49 -7.13
C ILE A 350 -30.82 -8.09 -8.11
N GLY A 351 -30.88 -6.85 -8.60
CA GLY A 351 -29.80 -6.25 -9.38
C GLY A 351 -28.72 -5.72 -8.45
N PHE A 352 -27.47 -6.07 -8.71
CA PHE A 352 -26.33 -5.60 -7.92
C PHE A 352 -25.12 -5.30 -8.79
N LEU A 353 -24.23 -4.44 -8.26
CA LEU A 353 -22.86 -4.31 -8.74
C LEU A 353 -21.93 -5.00 -7.74
N SER A 354 -20.90 -5.69 -8.22
CA SER A 354 -19.86 -6.26 -7.37
C SER A 354 -18.53 -5.57 -7.64
N VAL A 355 -17.84 -5.19 -6.57
CA VAL A 355 -16.53 -4.50 -6.60
C VAL A 355 -15.58 -5.15 -5.62
N ALA A 356 -14.32 -5.27 -6.02
CA ALA A 356 -13.23 -5.68 -5.13
C ALA A 356 -12.49 -4.42 -4.68
N ASP A 357 -12.92 -3.84 -3.56
CA ASP A 357 -12.33 -2.65 -2.95
C ASP A 357 -12.69 -2.59 -1.45
N PHE A 358 -12.15 -1.62 -0.72
CA PHE A 358 -12.46 -1.39 0.70
C PHE A 358 -13.52 -0.29 0.88
N PRO A 359 -14.34 -0.34 1.96
CA PRO A 359 -15.39 0.65 2.20
C PRO A 359 -14.93 2.11 2.18
N SER A 360 -13.75 2.41 2.73
CA SER A 360 -13.19 3.77 2.77
C SER A 360 -12.95 4.38 1.39
N ASN A 361 -12.73 3.56 0.36
CA ASN A 361 -12.54 4.00 -1.02
C ASN A 361 -13.86 4.24 -1.78
N LEU A 362 -15.00 3.83 -1.21
CA LEU A 362 -16.28 3.77 -1.90
C LEU A 362 -17.32 4.78 -1.40
N VAL A 363 -16.99 5.62 -0.40
CA VAL A 363 -17.97 6.49 0.27
C VAL A 363 -18.84 7.31 -0.71
N GLY A 364 -18.21 7.96 -1.69
CA GLY A 364 -18.90 8.79 -2.69
C GLY A 364 -19.66 8.01 -3.76
N ASN A 365 -19.41 6.71 -3.89
CA ASN A 365 -20.12 5.85 -4.83
C ASN A 365 -21.44 5.32 -4.25
N VAL A 366 -21.56 5.22 -2.93
CA VAL A 366 -22.63 4.48 -2.27
C VAL A 366 -23.86 5.33 -1.97
N ILE A 367 -23.66 6.46 -1.29
CA ILE A 367 -24.74 7.26 -0.73
C ILE A 367 -25.61 7.83 -1.86
N GLY A 368 -26.91 7.49 -1.83
CA GLY A 368 -27.87 7.93 -2.85
C GLY A 368 -27.84 7.11 -4.15
N THR A 369 -26.96 6.10 -4.24
CA THR A 369 -26.86 5.18 -5.38
C THR A 369 -27.49 3.83 -5.07
N TYR A 370 -27.19 3.27 -3.89
CA TYR A 370 -27.63 1.92 -3.49
C TYR A 370 -28.52 1.95 -2.25
N ASP A 371 -29.46 1.02 -2.20
CA ASP A 371 -30.33 0.78 -1.04
C ASP A 371 -29.64 -0.11 0.01
N ARG A 372 -28.72 -0.98 -0.45
CA ARG A 372 -28.07 -2.01 0.34
C ARG A 372 -26.62 -2.20 -0.07
N VAL A 373 -25.75 -2.42 0.92
CA VAL A 373 -24.35 -2.78 0.73
C VAL A 373 -24.06 -4.07 1.48
N TRP A 374 -23.37 -4.99 0.81
CA TRP A 374 -22.99 -6.30 1.32
C TRP A 374 -21.47 -6.39 1.36
N ILE A 375 -20.89 -6.40 2.57
CA ILE A 375 -19.44 -6.45 2.78
C ILE A 375 -19.01 -7.89 3.03
N MET A 376 -18.37 -8.49 2.03
CA MET A 376 -17.84 -9.86 2.06
C MET A 376 -16.34 -9.78 2.39
N SER A 377 -16.00 -9.81 3.69
CA SER A 377 -14.59 -9.69 4.10
C SER A 377 -13.84 -10.99 4.20
N GLY A 378 -14.58 -12.10 4.28
CA GLY A 378 -14.02 -13.38 4.62
C GLY A 378 -13.49 -13.47 6.05
N THR A 379 -13.00 -14.65 6.41
CA THR A 379 -12.43 -15.01 7.72
C THR A 379 -10.96 -15.38 7.60
N PHE A 380 -10.54 -16.14 6.57
CA PHE A 380 -9.17 -16.63 6.38
C PHE A 380 -8.73 -16.50 4.90
N PRO A 381 -7.44 -16.29 4.55
CA PRO A 381 -6.23 -16.19 5.39
C PRO A 381 -5.88 -14.80 5.91
N ASP A 382 -6.64 -13.77 5.57
CA ASP A 382 -6.17 -12.37 5.66
C ASP A 382 -6.82 -11.53 6.78
N ASP A 383 -7.40 -12.20 7.77
CA ASP A 383 -8.13 -11.65 8.94
C ASP A 383 -9.33 -10.74 8.57
N GLY A 384 -9.55 -10.46 7.28
CA GLY A 384 -10.66 -9.65 6.73
C GLY A 384 -10.78 -8.24 7.34
N ARG A 385 -9.78 -7.80 8.11
CA ARG A 385 -9.95 -6.76 9.13
C ARG A 385 -10.13 -5.37 8.52
N MET A 386 -11.25 -4.74 8.85
CA MET A 386 -11.55 -3.35 8.45
C MET A 386 -10.64 -2.36 9.17
N THR A 387 -10.29 -1.24 8.53
CA THR A 387 -9.63 -0.13 9.22
C THR A 387 -10.66 0.78 9.89
N THR A 388 -10.20 1.69 10.78
CA THR A 388 -11.07 2.77 11.30
C THR A 388 -11.73 3.56 10.17
N ALA A 389 -11.02 3.80 9.06
CA ALA A 389 -11.58 4.55 7.93
C ALA A 389 -12.70 3.76 7.21
N ASP A 390 -12.59 2.44 7.14
CA ASP A 390 -13.61 1.57 6.55
C ASP A 390 -14.86 1.50 7.42
N LEU A 391 -14.68 1.34 8.74
CA LEU A 391 -15.78 1.39 9.69
C LEU A 391 -16.44 2.78 9.71
N ASP A 392 -15.66 3.86 9.59
CA ASP A 392 -16.22 5.20 9.49
C ASP A 392 -17.06 5.41 8.21
N ALA A 393 -16.62 4.83 7.09
CA ALA A 393 -17.38 4.83 5.83
C ALA A 393 -18.70 4.07 5.96
N MET A 394 -18.68 2.86 6.55
CA MET A 394 -19.87 2.05 6.76
C MET A 394 -20.88 2.74 7.68
N GLY A 395 -20.43 3.37 8.78
CA GLY A 395 -21.31 4.14 9.66
C GLY A 395 -21.94 5.34 8.95
N ALA A 396 -21.20 6.03 8.08
CA ALA A 396 -21.75 7.13 7.27
C ALA A 396 -22.84 6.65 6.29
N TRP A 397 -22.73 5.42 5.75
CA TRP A 397 -23.77 4.83 4.92
C TRP A 397 -25.04 4.52 5.71
N VAL A 398 -24.88 3.95 6.90
CA VAL A 398 -26.00 3.67 7.80
C VAL A 398 -26.74 4.95 8.15
N GLU A 399 -26.02 6.02 8.54
CA GLU A 399 -26.61 7.35 8.82
C GLU A 399 -27.34 7.95 7.60
N ALA A 400 -26.86 7.65 6.39
CA ALA A 400 -27.50 8.08 5.15
C ALA A 400 -28.73 7.23 4.76
N GLY A 401 -29.08 6.20 5.54
CA GLY A 401 -30.23 5.32 5.30
C GLY A 401 -29.92 4.10 4.43
N VAL A 402 -28.65 3.80 4.17
CA VAL A 402 -28.23 2.61 3.41
C VAL A 402 -28.15 1.42 4.36
N ASN A 403 -28.76 0.29 4.00
CA ASN A 403 -28.65 -0.91 4.81
C ASN A 403 -27.30 -1.59 4.58
N VAL A 404 -26.70 -2.10 5.64
CA VAL A 404 -25.36 -2.71 5.57
C VAL A 404 -25.41 -4.13 6.11
N TYR A 405 -25.00 -5.08 5.28
CA TYR A 405 -24.61 -6.41 5.74
C TYR A 405 -23.09 -6.47 5.85
N PHE A 406 -22.58 -7.05 6.92
CA PHE A 406 -21.15 -7.27 7.11
C PHE A 406 -20.86 -8.62 7.76
N GLU A 407 -20.06 -9.43 7.09
CA GLU A 407 -19.43 -10.61 7.66
C GLU A 407 -17.97 -10.32 8.00
N GLY A 408 -17.45 -10.84 9.11
CA GLY A 408 -16.03 -10.78 9.44
C GLY A 408 -15.63 -11.64 10.63
N GLY A 409 -14.69 -12.56 10.44
CA GLY A 409 -14.22 -13.47 11.50
C GLY A 409 -13.68 -12.73 12.72
N ASP A 410 -12.75 -11.80 12.48
CA ASP A 410 -11.92 -11.18 13.52
C ASP A 410 -12.13 -9.67 13.68
N ASN A 411 -13.19 -9.13 13.08
CA ASN A 411 -13.42 -7.69 13.16
C ASN A 411 -13.65 -7.22 14.60
N TRP A 412 -14.27 -8.04 15.45
CA TRP A 412 -14.69 -7.63 16.79
C TRP A 412 -13.82 -8.17 17.93
N GLY A 413 -13.35 -9.42 17.85
CA GLY A 413 -12.63 -10.07 18.95
C GLY A 413 -11.12 -9.83 18.93
N PHE A 414 -10.51 -9.78 17.75
CA PHE A 414 -9.05 -9.66 17.62
C PHE A 414 -8.58 -8.22 17.37
N ASN A 415 -8.19 -7.52 18.44
CA ASN A 415 -7.69 -6.13 18.40
C ASN A 415 -8.60 -5.20 17.56
N PRO A 416 -9.90 -5.08 17.89
CA PRO A 416 -10.87 -4.41 17.03
C PRO A 416 -10.47 -2.97 16.72
N PRO A 417 -10.57 -2.51 15.46
CA PRO A 417 -10.45 -1.09 15.13
C PRO A 417 -11.65 -0.35 15.70
N GLY A 418 -11.46 0.85 16.26
CA GLY A 418 -12.59 1.69 16.63
C GLY A 418 -13.07 2.50 15.43
N GLY A 419 -14.37 2.60 15.21
CA GLY A 419 -14.98 3.40 14.14
C GLY A 419 -16.43 3.79 14.40
N SER A 420 -17.03 4.56 13.51
CA SER A 420 -18.43 5.01 13.68
C SER A 420 -19.45 3.89 13.50
N PHE A 421 -19.13 2.83 12.74
CA PHE A 421 -19.99 1.65 12.55
C PHE A 421 -20.30 0.89 13.84
N ASP A 422 -19.40 0.90 14.83
CA ASP A 422 -19.57 0.29 16.17
C ASP A 422 -20.77 0.87 16.96
N ASN A 423 -21.38 1.95 16.45
CA ASN A 423 -22.59 2.53 17.02
C ASN A 423 -23.88 1.86 16.51
N TYR A 424 -23.79 1.07 15.45
CA TYR A 424 -24.92 0.65 14.61
C TYR A 424 -24.99 -0.86 14.36
N ASP A 425 -23.93 -1.62 14.70
CA ASP A 425 -23.80 -3.04 14.40
C ASP A 425 -24.49 -3.95 15.44
N GLY A 426 -24.77 -3.43 16.63
CA GLY A 426 -25.43 -4.16 17.71
C GLY A 426 -24.50 -5.10 18.48
N VAL A 427 -23.18 -4.92 18.35
CA VAL A 427 -22.14 -5.75 18.99
C VAL A 427 -21.45 -5.00 20.13
N LEU A 428 -21.94 -5.20 21.35
CA LEU A 428 -21.43 -4.52 22.55
C LEU A 428 -19.98 -4.88 22.90
N SER A 429 -19.59 -6.12 22.58
CA SER A 429 -18.25 -6.67 22.78
C SER A 429 -18.17 -8.05 22.14
N ALA A 430 -16.96 -8.48 21.80
CA ALA A 430 -16.70 -9.85 21.37
C ALA A 430 -15.54 -10.50 22.15
N THR A 431 -15.51 -11.82 22.14
CA THR A 431 -14.33 -12.61 22.51
C THR A 431 -13.76 -13.25 21.25
N ASP A 432 -12.47 -13.01 21.03
CA ASP A 432 -11.64 -13.57 19.97
C ASP A 432 -11.81 -15.10 19.81
N GLY A 433 -12.21 -15.50 18.60
CA GLY A 433 -12.13 -16.82 17.97
C GLY A 433 -12.61 -18.06 18.75
N ASP A 434 -13.71 -18.68 18.30
CA ASP A 434 -13.92 -20.14 18.39
C ASP A 434 -13.69 -20.81 17.03
N ASP A 435 -12.46 -21.23 16.80
CA ASP A 435 -12.06 -22.01 15.63
C ASP A 435 -12.80 -23.35 15.46
N THR A 436 -13.55 -23.79 16.46
CA THR A 436 -14.32 -25.04 16.42
C THR A 436 -15.77 -24.87 15.98
N PHE A 437 -16.17 -23.65 15.57
CA PHE A 437 -17.50 -23.38 15.05
C PHE A 437 -17.77 -24.13 13.74
N THR A 438 -18.60 -25.18 13.77
CA THR A 438 -18.92 -26.01 12.59
C THR A 438 -20.41 -26.06 12.27
N SER A 439 -21.26 -25.44 13.09
CA SER A 439 -22.70 -25.43 12.89
C SER A 439 -23.39 -24.37 13.73
N MET A 440 -24.52 -23.87 13.23
CA MET A 440 -25.26 -22.74 13.77
C MET A 440 -26.75 -23.03 13.91
N ASP A 441 -27.37 -22.33 14.87
CA ASP A 441 -28.82 -22.24 15.05
C ASP A 441 -29.24 -20.79 14.80
N GLY A 442 -30.27 -20.58 13.97
CA GLY A 442 -30.92 -19.29 13.80
C GLY A 442 -31.81 -18.95 15.00
N LEU A 443 -32.04 -17.65 15.21
CA LEU A 443 -32.75 -17.14 16.39
C LEU A 443 -33.96 -16.28 16.00
N ASP A 444 -34.92 -16.19 16.93
CA ASP A 444 -36.01 -15.22 16.87
C ASP A 444 -35.58 -13.92 17.54
N THR A 445 -35.52 -12.84 16.76
CA THR A 445 -35.07 -11.52 17.23
C THR A 445 -36.15 -10.75 17.97
N LEU A 446 -37.43 -11.19 17.89
CA LEU A 446 -38.62 -10.42 18.26
C LEU A 446 -38.77 -9.07 17.51
N LEU A 447 -37.91 -8.78 16.54
CA LEU A 447 -37.94 -7.61 15.68
C LEU A 447 -38.80 -7.89 14.45
N VAL A 448 -39.07 -6.84 13.66
CA VAL A 448 -39.86 -6.94 12.43
C VAL A 448 -39.04 -6.55 11.20
N ASP A 449 -39.41 -7.10 10.06
CA ASP A 449 -38.85 -6.78 8.76
C ASP A 449 -39.39 -5.42 8.28
N GLY A 450 -38.91 -4.91 7.14
CA GLY A 450 -39.42 -3.63 6.62
C GLY A 450 -40.90 -3.64 6.20
N GLY A 451 -41.52 -4.82 6.10
CA GLY A 451 -42.95 -5.04 5.89
C GLY A 451 -43.77 -5.16 7.18
N GLY A 452 -43.13 -5.19 8.34
CA GLY A 452 -43.76 -5.39 9.65
C GLY A 452 -44.02 -6.85 10.03
N ASN A 453 -43.46 -7.83 9.31
CA ASN A 453 -43.52 -9.24 9.67
C ASN A 453 -42.39 -9.60 10.64
N PRO A 454 -42.55 -10.60 11.53
CA PRO A 454 -41.47 -11.02 12.43
C PRO A 454 -40.21 -11.46 11.67
N VAL A 455 -39.03 -11.00 12.11
CA VAL A 455 -37.74 -11.54 11.66
C VAL A 455 -37.40 -12.73 12.56
N ASN A 456 -37.74 -13.92 12.07
CA ASN A 456 -37.59 -15.18 12.79
C ASN A 456 -36.82 -16.19 11.95
N TRP A 457 -35.67 -16.63 12.45
CA TRP A 457 -34.80 -17.61 11.79
C TRP A 457 -34.69 -18.91 12.60
N SER A 458 -35.54 -19.10 13.61
CA SER A 458 -35.48 -20.22 14.55
C SER A 458 -35.80 -21.60 13.95
N ASP A 459 -36.30 -21.63 12.72
CA ASP A 459 -36.45 -22.82 11.89
C ASP A 459 -35.11 -23.36 11.37
N LEU A 460 -34.08 -22.52 11.28
CA LEU A 460 -32.74 -22.89 10.83
C LEU A 460 -31.94 -23.53 11.97
N VAL A 461 -32.12 -24.84 12.19
CA VAL A 461 -31.52 -25.56 13.32
C VAL A 461 -30.39 -26.49 12.87
N GLY A 462 -29.23 -26.38 13.51
CA GLY A 462 -28.08 -27.24 13.29
C GLY A 462 -27.49 -27.16 11.88
N VAL A 463 -27.59 -25.99 11.25
CA VAL A 463 -27.09 -25.78 9.89
C VAL A 463 -25.58 -25.88 9.90
N ALA A 464 -25.01 -26.66 8.99
CA ALA A 464 -23.57 -26.85 8.89
C ALA A 464 -22.87 -25.55 8.44
N TYR A 465 -21.67 -25.32 8.96
CA TYR A 465 -20.76 -24.28 8.48
C TYR A 465 -19.54 -24.94 7.85
N ASN A 466 -19.29 -24.63 6.58
CA ASN A 466 -18.11 -25.06 5.85
C ASN A 466 -17.02 -24.03 6.04
N GLN A 467 -16.10 -24.32 6.95
CA GLN A 467 -14.98 -23.44 7.24
C GLN A 467 -14.01 -23.34 6.06
N ASP A 468 -13.38 -22.18 5.97
CA ASP A 468 -12.42 -21.85 4.93
C ASP A 468 -11.07 -22.57 5.15
N ALA A 469 -10.63 -22.58 6.41
CA ALA A 469 -9.63 -23.48 6.94
C ALA A 469 -10.15 -24.20 8.18
N ALA A 470 -10.23 -25.54 8.12
CA ALA A 470 -10.74 -26.35 9.22
C ALA A 470 -9.96 -26.09 10.53
N GLY A 471 -10.65 -25.60 11.55
CA GLY A 471 -10.06 -25.27 12.85
C GLY A 471 -9.27 -23.96 12.87
N ASN A 472 -9.46 -23.07 11.90
CA ASN A 472 -8.78 -21.77 11.83
C ASN A 472 -9.59 -20.81 10.96
N ASP A 473 -10.81 -20.53 11.39
CA ASP A 473 -11.78 -19.69 10.68
C ASP A 473 -12.28 -18.53 11.55
N TRP A 474 -11.66 -18.40 12.73
CA TRP A 474 -11.70 -17.21 13.59
C TRP A 474 -13.09 -16.64 13.81
N THR A 475 -14.08 -17.46 14.14
CA THR A 475 -15.44 -16.99 14.42
C THR A 475 -15.51 -16.34 15.81
N ASP A 476 -15.73 -15.03 15.89
CA ASP A 476 -15.93 -14.28 17.12
C ASP A 476 -17.21 -14.67 17.88
N GLN A 477 -17.08 -14.66 19.20
CA GLN A 477 -18.20 -14.85 20.12
C GLN A 477 -18.77 -13.49 20.52
N LEU A 478 -19.93 -13.15 19.95
CA LEU A 478 -20.53 -11.81 20.08
C LEU A 478 -21.40 -11.68 21.33
N THR A 479 -21.33 -10.51 21.95
CA THR A 479 -22.31 -10.02 22.92
C THR A 479 -23.22 -9.02 22.23
N VAL A 480 -24.45 -9.44 21.95
CA VAL A 480 -25.42 -8.63 21.19
C VAL A 480 -26.26 -7.77 22.12
N GLY A 481 -26.47 -6.50 21.75
CA GLY A 481 -27.41 -5.64 22.47
C GLY A 481 -27.51 -4.19 21.98
N PRO A 482 -28.37 -3.39 22.62
CA PRO A 482 -28.64 -2.00 22.22
C PRO A 482 -27.43 -1.05 22.32
N GLU A 483 -27.31 -0.17 21.33
CA GLU A 483 -26.20 0.78 21.17
C GLU A 483 -26.70 2.20 20.85
N ALA A 484 -25.82 3.06 20.33
CA ALA A 484 -26.17 4.43 19.95
C ALA A 484 -27.19 4.49 18.80
N GLY A 485 -27.19 3.49 17.91
CA GLY A 485 -28.18 3.29 16.86
C GLY A 485 -29.57 2.91 17.37
N GLY A 486 -29.74 2.66 18.68
CA GLY A 486 -31.05 2.57 19.31
C GLY A 486 -31.34 1.24 20.00
N PRO A 487 -32.58 1.07 20.50
CA PRO A 487 -32.96 -0.04 21.36
C PRO A 487 -33.27 -1.35 20.63
N ASN A 488 -33.48 -1.32 19.31
CA ASN A 488 -34.04 -2.42 18.54
C ASN A 488 -32.93 -3.30 17.96
N VAL A 489 -32.30 -4.10 18.81
CA VAL A 489 -31.22 -5.02 18.45
C VAL A 489 -31.56 -6.43 18.93
N GLY A 490 -31.33 -7.43 18.08
CA GLY A 490 -31.55 -8.85 18.39
C GLY A 490 -30.44 -9.74 17.84
N ALA A 491 -30.09 -10.79 18.59
CA ALA A 491 -29.19 -11.83 18.09
C ALA A 491 -29.90 -12.68 17.04
N ILE A 492 -29.22 -12.97 15.94
CA ILE A 492 -29.77 -13.74 14.80
C ILE A 492 -29.17 -15.13 14.67
N TRP A 493 -27.97 -15.34 15.22
CA TRP A 493 -27.25 -16.61 15.15
C TRP A 493 -26.66 -17.00 16.50
N ALA A 494 -26.66 -18.29 16.78
CA ALA A 494 -25.90 -18.90 17.86
C ALA A 494 -25.13 -20.12 17.36
N GLN A 495 -24.04 -20.46 18.06
CA GLN A 495 -23.40 -21.77 17.93
C GLN A 495 -24.42 -22.88 18.23
N ALA A 496 -24.41 -23.95 17.43
CA ALA A 496 -25.35 -25.05 17.59
C ALA A 496 -25.23 -25.69 19.00
N GLY A 497 -26.25 -25.51 19.83
CA GLY A 497 -26.20 -25.83 21.27
C GLY A 497 -26.24 -24.63 22.20
N GLY A 498 -26.23 -23.40 21.66
CA GLY A 498 -26.56 -22.16 22.34
C GLY A 498 -25.48 -21.63 23.28
N ALA A 499 -24.20 -21.88 23.00
CA ALA A 499 -23.10 -21.45 23.87
C ALA A 499 -22.83 -19.93 23.81
N TYR A 500 -22.90 -19.34 22.62
CA TYR A 500 -22.63 -17.93 22.35
C TYR A 500 -23.32 -17.50 21.04
N PHE A 501 -23.40 -16.19 20.82
CA PHE A 501 -23.96 -15.61 19.61
C PHE A 501 -22.87 -15.32 18.58
N THR A 502 -23.25 -15.37 17.30
CA THR A 502 -22.32 -15.12 16.18
C THR A 502 -22.87 -14.14 15.15
N GLY A 503 -24.01 -13.49 15.44
CA GLY A 503 -24.54 -12.43 14.60
C GLY A 503 -25.62 -11.60 15.28
N ALA A 504 -25.79 -10.37 14.80
CA ALA A 504 -26.77 -9.40 15.27
C ALA A 504 -27.55 -8.76 14.12
N TYR A 505 -28.78 -8.38 14.42
CA TYR A 505 -29.63 -7.53 13.59
C TYR A 505 -30.02 -6.27 14.36
N SER A 506 -29.79 -5.11 13.76
CA SER A 506 -30.01 -3.80 14.34
C SER A 506 -30.92 -2.95 13.45
N GLN A 507 -32.07 -2.54 14.00
CA GLN A 507 -32.96 -1.55 13.37
C GLN A 507 -32.61 -0.17 13.90
N ASN A 508 -31.76 0.52 13.16
CA ASN A 508 -31.13 1.74 13.64
C ASN A 508 -32.02 2.98 13.48
N GLU A 509 -31.86 3.92 14.41
CA GLU A 509 -32.53 5.20 14.45
C GLU A 509 -31.51 6.34 14.61
N ASP A 510 -31.79 7.51 14.01
CA ASP A 510 -31.02 8.72 14.26
C ASP A 510 -31.25 9.24 15.70
N LEU A 511 -30.50 10.28 16.11
CA LEU A 511 -30.67 10.91 17.44
C LEU A 511 -32.08 11.47 17.69
N GLY A 512 -32.90 11.64 16.65
CA GLY A 512 -34.29 12.05 16.71
C GLY A 512 -35.29 10.90 16.80
N GLY A 513 -34.85 9.64 16.72
CA GLY A 513 -35.70 8.45 16.68
C GLY A 513 -36.30 8.15 15.31
N SER A 514 -35.71 8.70 14.23
CA SER A 514 -36.13 8.40 12.86
C SER A 514 -35.36 7.19 12.32
N PRO A 515 -35.99 6.23 11.63
CA PRO A 515 -35.28 5.09 11.06
C PRO A 515 -34.17 5.52 10.09
N ILE A 516 -33.00 4.90 10.24
CA ILE A 516 -31.86 4.98 9.32
C ILE A 516 -31.51 3.57 8.83
N GLY A 517 -30.33 3.34 8.24
CA GLY A 517 -29.96 2.05 7.66
C GLY A 517 -30.00 0.91 8.67
N ASN A 518 -30.66 -0.20 8.32
CA ASN A 518 -30.61 -1.41 9.13
C ASN A 518 -29.26 -2.12 8.92
N VAL A 519 -28.79 -2.79 9.97
CA VAL A 519 -27.50 -3.49 9.94
C VAL A 519 -27.69 -4.96 10.30
N LEU A 520 -27.09 -5.84 9.50
CA LEU A 520 -26.93 -7.26 9.80
C LEU A 520 -25.43 -7.56 9.88
N VAL A 521 -24.98 -8.11 10.99
CA VAL A 521 -23.60 -8.56 11.13
C VAL A 521 -23.51 -10.02 11.54
N GLN A 522 -22.46 -10.68 11.07
CA GLN A 522 -22.15 -12.03 11.48
C GLN A 522 -20.64 -12.28 11.47
N SER A 523 -20.18 -13.18 12.32
CA SER A 523 -18.76 -13.49 12.46
C SER A 523 -18.33 -14.74 11.68
N TRP A 524 -19.14 -15.15 10.72
CA TRP A 524 -18.88 -16.29 9.85
C TRP A 524 -19.27 -15.94 8.42
N GLU A 525 -18.66 -16.60 7.44
CA GLU A 525 -18.81 -16.28 6.03
C GLU A 525 -20.11 -16.82 5.42
N PHE A 526 -20.86 -15.98 4.72
CA PHE A 526 -22.05 -16.35 3.95
C PHE A 526 -21.77 -17.53 3.02
N GLY A 527 -20.62 -17.52 2.33
CA GLY A 527 -20.22 -18.60 1.44
C GLY A 527 -20.07 -19.96 2.15
N GLY A 528 -19.75 -19.95 3.45
CA GLY A 528 -19.61 -21.14 4.29
C GLY A 528 -20.95 -21.69 4.79
N TYR A 529 -22.07 -20.98 4.62
CA TYR A 529 -23.39 -21.45 5.02
C TYR A 529 -23.78 -22.75 4.29
N GLY A 530 -23.95 -23.85 5.03
CA GLY A 530 -24.25 -25.17 4.48
C GLY A 530 -25.73 -25.43 4.18
N GLY A 531 -26.61 -24.49 4.47
CA GLY A 531 -28.04 -24.53 4.13
C GLY A 531 -28.34 -23.93 2.75
N ASP A 532 -29.61 -23.60 2.49
CA ASP A 532 -29.98 -22.88 1.27
C ASP A 532 -29.61 -21.40 1.37
N GLN A 533 -28.54 -21.01 0.68
CA GLN A 533 -28.06 -19.63 0.61
C GLN A 533 -29.05 -18.69 -0.10
N THR A 534 -29.88 -19.20 -1.01
CA THR A 534 -30.91 -18.38 -1.70
C THR A 534 -32.01 -17.99 -0.72
N ASP A 535 -32.48 -18.93 0.09
CA ASP A 535 -33.44 -18.67 1.16
C ASP A 535 -32.84 -17.73 2.22
N LEU A 536 -31.59 -17.97 2.62
CA LEU A 536 -30.92 -17.10 3.59
C LEU A 536 -30.84 -15.65 3.09
N ALA A 537 -30.41 -15.44 1.84
CA ALA A 537 -30.40 -14.11 1.25
C ALA A 537 -31.80 -13.48 1.20
N ALA A 538 -32.85 -14.26 0.88
CA ALA A 538 -34.23 -13.78 0.87
C ALA A 538 -34.67 -13.24 2.25
N ARG A 539 -34.28 -13.91 3.34
CA ARG A 539 -34.56 -13.50 4.72
C ARG A 539 -33.82 -12.21 5.09
N MET A 540 -32.55 -12.10 4.71
CA MET A 540 -31.76 -10.89 4.92
C MET A 540 -32.32 -9.69 4.13
N LEU A 541 -32.72 -9.92 2.88
CA LEU A 541 -33.40 -8.95 2.02
C LEU A 541 -34.69 -8.43 2.68
N ALA A 542 -35.52 -9.35 3.19
CA ALA A 542 -36.74 -9.01 3.91
C ALA A 542 -36.45 -8.13 5.13
N ALA A 543 -35.46 -8.50 5.96
CA ALA A 543 -35.04 -7.71 7.12
C ALA A 543 -34.63 -6.27 6.74
N PHE A 544 -33.95 -6.08 5.62
CA PHE A 544 -33.63 -4.75 5.07
C PHE A 544 -34.82 -4.01 4.43
N GLY A 545 -36.01 -4.61 4.39
CA GLY A 545 -37.22 -3.99 3.85
C GLY A 545 -37.28 -3.91 2.32
N GLY A 546 -36.43 -4.68 1.62
CA GLY A 546 -36.40 -4.74 0.16
C GLY A 546 -36.43 -6.17 -0.33
N GLY A 547 -37.31 -6.48 -1.28
CA GLY A 547 -37.60 -7.85 -1.71
C GLY A 547 -38.98 -8.26 -1.21
N GLY A 548 -39.78 -8.91 -2.07
CA GLY A 548 -40.89 -9.69 -1.54
C GLY A 548 -40.28 -10.67 -0.57
N GLY A 549 -40.70 -10.66 0.70
CA GLY A 549 -40.11 -11.50 1.74
C GLY A 549 -40.04 -12.96 1.31
N PRO A 550 -39.30 -13.82 2.05
CA PRO A 550 -39.12 -15.22 1.67
C PRO A 550 -40.46 -15.79 1.22
N SER A 551 -40.56 -16.17 -0.06
CA SER A 551 -41.71 -16.95 -0.47
C SER A 551 -41.51 -18.29 0.20
N LEU A 552 -42.21 -18.51 1.32
CA LEU A 552 -42.30 -19.83 1.92
C LEU A 552 -42.49 -20.85 0.80
N PRO A 553 -41.81 -22.02 0.84
CA PRO A 553 -41.85 -22.98 -0.24
C PRO A 553 -43.30 -23.21 -0.68
N GLU A 554 -43.63 -22.86 -1.93
CA GLU A 554 -44.99 -23.07 -2.41
C GLU A 554 -45.27 -24.57 -2.45
N PHE A 555 -46.43 -25.00 -1.97
CA PHE A 555 -46.83 -26.40 -2.05
C PHE A 555 -48.32 -26.54 -2.34
N VAL A 556 -48.75 -27.78 -2.54
CA VAL A 556 -50.16 -28.15 -2.62
C VAL A 556 -50.48 -29.01 -1.41
N ARG A 557 -51.32 -28.51 -0.48
CA ARG A 557 -51.68 -29.28 0.71
C ARG A 557 -52.43 -30.56 0.28
N GLY A 558 -52.03 -31.68 0.86
CA GLY A 558 -52.54 -33.01 0.53
C GLY A 558 -51.80 -33.74 -0.59
N ASP A 559 -50.92 -33.10 -1.38
CA ASP A 559 -50.05 -33.76 -2.39
C ASP A 559 -48.78 -34.32 -1.72
N CYS A 560 -48.97 -35.26 -0.80
CA CYS A 560 -47.90 -35.76 0.07
C CYS A 560 -46.81 -36.54 -0.69
N ASN A 561 -47.11 -37.06 -1.90
CA ASN A 561 -46.11 -37.74 -2.72
C ASN A 561 -45.38 -36.80 -3.71
N ALA A 562 -45.74 -35.51 -3.71
CA ALA A 562 -45.19 -34.45 -4.55
C ALA A 562 -45.22 -34.80 -6.06
N ASP A 563 -46.32 -35.38 -6.53
CA ASP A 563 -46.53 -35.72 -7.95
C ASP A 563 -47.29 -34.65 -8.76
N GLY A 564 -47.70 -33.57 -8.09
CA GLY A 564 -48.36 -32.40 -8.67
C GLY A 564 -49.88 -32.48 -8.66
N GLY A 565 -50.48 -33.44 -7.93
CA GLY A 565 -51.93 -33.52 -7.85
C GLY A 565 -52.49 -34.27 -6.64
N PHE A 566 -53.37 -33.62 -5.88
CA PHE A 566 -54.11 -34.23 -4.78
C PHE A 566 -55.07 -35.35 -5.22
N ASN A 567 -54.74 -36.60 -4.91
CA ASN A 567 -55.51 -37.79 -5.25
C ASN A 567 -55.34 -38.94 -4.22
N ILE A 568 -55.83 -40.14 -4.53
CA ILE A 568 -55.77 -41.28 -3.60
C ILE A 568 -54.34 -41.79 -3.38
N ALA A 569 -53.42 -41.54 -4.33
CA ALA A 569 -52.03 -41.93 -4.22
C ALA A 569 -51.36 -41.25 -3.02
N ASP A 570 -51.72 -40.02 -2.68
CA ASP A 570 -51.20 -39.27 -1.54
C ASP A 570 -51.55 -39.91 -0.21
N ALA A 571 -52.83 -40.25 -0.03
CA ALA A 571 -53.27 -40.93 1.18
C ALA A 571 -52.62 -42.31 1.33
N ILE A 572 -52.38 -43.03 0.22
CA ILE A 572 -51.66 -44.31 0.24
C ILE A 572 -50.19 -44.11 0.57
N PHE A 573 -49.55 -43.10 -0.02
CA PHE A 573 -48.16 -42.75 0.22
C PHE A 573 -47.92 -42.40 1.69
N LEU A 574 -48.77 -41.55 2.26
CA LEU A 574 -48.74 -41.19 3.68
C LEU A 574 -48.97 -42.41 4.59
N LEU A 575 -49.96 -43.25 4.32
CA LEU A 575 -50.18 -44.46 5.13
C LEU A 575 -49.02 -45.47 5.00
N ALA A 576 -48.36 -45.51 3.84
CA ALA A 576 -47.18 -46.34 3.63
C ALA A 576 -45.99 -45.83 4.45
N SER A 577 -45.76 -44.51 4.51
CA SER A 577 -44.70 -43.91 5.32
C SER A 577 -44.95 -44.14 6.82
N LEU A 578 -46.20 -43.96 7.28
CA LEU A 578 -46.57 -44.10 8.70
C LEU A 578 -46.53 -45.55 9.22
N PHE A 579 -46.94 -46.53 8.41
CA PHE A 579 -47.22 -47.89 8.91
C PHE A 579 -46.49 -49.02 8.17
N SER A 580 -45.93 -48.76 6.99
CA SER A 580 -45.39 -49.81 6.11
C SER A 580 -43.91 -49.63 5.77
N GLY A 581 -43.24 -48.63 6.35
CA GLY A 581 -41.82 -48.32 6.08
C GLY A 581 -41.57 -47.72 4.70
N GLY A 582 -42.58 -47.07 4.10
CA GLY A 582 -42.40 -46.26 2.90
C GLY A 582 -41.59 -45.00 3.17
N PRO A 583 -41.09 -44.32 2.12
CA PRO A 583 -40.39 -43.04 2.28
C PRO A 583 -41.32 -41.96 2.85
N ALA A 584 -40.77 -41.03 3.63
CA ALA A 584 -41.46 -39.82 4.04
C ALA A 584 -41.59 -38.85 2.85
N GLY A 585 -42.59 -37.96 2.89
CA GLY A 585 -42.73 -36.88 1.90
C GLY A 585 -41.58 -35.88 2.02
N THR A 586 -41.30 -35.16 0.93
CA THR A 586 -40.24 -34.13 0.90
C THR A 586 -40.68 -32.78 1.48
N CYS A 587 -41.99 -32.62 1.70
CA CYS A 587 -42.64 -31.41 2.22
C CYS A 587 -43.65 -31.86 3.29
N SER A 588 -43.42 -31.46 4.53
CA SER A 588 -44.22 -31.94 5.66
C SER A 588 -45.60 -31.31 5.66
N ASP A 589 -45.73 -30.04 5.23
CA ASP A 589 -47.02 -29.36 5.14
C ASP A 589 -47.91 -29.93 4.05
N ALA A 590 -47.32 -30.44 2.96
CA ALA A 590 -48.09 -31.19 1.96
C ALA A 590 -48.69 -32.49 2.55
N CYS A 591 -48.04 -33.09 3.55
CA CYS A 591 -48.50 -34.31 4.21
C CYS A 591 -49.42 -34.06 5.42
N ASP A 592 -49.39 -32.87 6.02
CA ASP A 592 -50.38 -32.42 7.01
C ASP A 592 -51.63 -31.89 6.28
N ALA A 593 -52.50 -32.82 5.89
CA ALA A 593 -53.67 -32.50 5.08
C ALA A 593 -54.76 -31.76 5.88
N ASN A 594 -54.78 -31.92 7.21
CA ASN A 594 -55.79 -31.28 8.05
C ASN A 594 -55.30 -30.08 8.85
N ASP A 595 -54.06 -29.66 8.62
CA ASP A 595 -53.48 -28.39 9.08
C ASP A 595 -53.58 -28.27 10.61
N ASP A 596 -53.15 -29.31 11.32
CA ASP A 596 -53.13 -29.36 12.79
C ASP A 596 -51.74 -29.39 13.42
N GLY A 597 -50.70 -29.23 12.59
CA GLY A 597 -49.29 -29.20 12.97
C GLY A 597 -48.71 -30.58 13.25
N GLY A 598 -49.27 -31.64 12.65
CA GLY A 598 -48.82 -33.00 12.89
C GLY A 598 -49.18 -34.03 11.83
N VAL A 599 -48.17 -34.52 11.10
CA VAL A 599 -48.34 -35.59 10.10
C VAL A 599 -48.65 -36.95 10.75
N ASN A 600 -49.91 -37.39 10.70
CA ASN A 600 -50.39 -38.62 11.30
C ASN A 600 -51.58 -39.28 10.53
N ILE A 601 -52.31 -40.19 11.18
CA ILE A 601 -53.44 -40.90 10.53
C ILE A 601 -54.64 -39.99 10.27
N ALA A 602 -54.76 -38.88 11.01
CA ALA A 602 -55.82 -37.89 10.83
C ALA A 602 -55.79 -37.29 9.42
N ASP A 603 -54.59 -37.02 8.89
CA ASP A 603 -54.37 -36.46 7.56
C ASP A 603 -54.83 -37.39 6.43
N ALA A 604 -54.55 -38.68 6.57
CA ALA A 604 -55.01 -39.69 5.62
C ALA A 604 -56.54 -39.80 5.65
N ILE A 605 -57.15 -39.72 6.83
CA ILE A 605 -58.62 -39.72 6.98
C ILE A 605 -59.21 -38.46 6.36
N PHE A 606 -58.61 -37.30 6.61
CA PHE A 606 -59.04 -36.02 6.06
C PHE A 606 -58.96 -36.01 4.53
N SER A 607 -57.84 -36.49 3.98
CA SER A 607 -57.61 -36.62 2.54
C SER A 607 -58.65 -37.51 1.87
N LEU A 608 -58.93 -38.70 2.44
CA LEU A 608 -59.95 -39.60 1.90
C LEU A 608 -61.37 -39.05 2.06
N ALA A 609 -61.64 -38.29 3.13
CA ALA A 609 -62.92 -37.62 3.32
C ALA A 609 -63.14 -36.51 2.28
N ALA A 610 -62.10 -35.72 1.97
CA ALA A 610 -62.12 -34.72 0.91
C ALA A 610 -62.39 -35.36 -0.46
N LEU A 611 -61.71 -36.46 -0.79
CA LEU A 611 -61.81 -37.13 -2.09
C LEU A 611 -63.14 -37.88 -2.31
N PHE A 612 -63.69 -38.53 -1.28
CA PHE A 612 -64.79 -39.49 -1.46
C PHE A 612 -66.05 -39.20 -0.65
N SER A 613 -65.97 -38.35 0.37
CA SER A 613 -67.07 -38.13 1.33
C SER A 613 -67.61 -36.69 1.32
N GLY A 614 -67.11 -35.83 0.42
CA GLY A 614 -67.53 -34.44 0.31
C GLY A 614 -66.98 -33.55 1.44
N GLY A 615 -65.88 -33.95 2.07
CA GLY A 615 -65.13 -33.10 2.99
C GLY A 615 -64.49 -31.90 2.29
N PRO A 616 -64.02 -30.89 3.06
CA PRO A 616 -63.28 -29.77 2.50
C PRO A 616 -61.97 -30.25 1.86
N ALA A 617 -61.54 -29.60 0.76
CA ALA A 617 -60.22 -29.85 0.20
C ALA A 617 -59.14 -29.26 1.11
N PRO A 618 -57.97 -29.91 1.26
CA PRO A 618 -56.84 -29.31 1.96
C PRO A 618 -56.42 -28.01 1.28
N THR A 619 -56.10 -26.97 2.06
CA THR A 619 -55.69 -25.66 1.54
C THR A 619 -54.25 -25.36 1.93
N PRO A 620 -53.38 -24.93 1.00
CA PRO A 620 -53.70 -24.44 -0.35
C PRO A 620 -53.95 -25.55 -1.40
N THR A 621 -54.97 -25.37 -2.25
CA THR A 621 -55.37 -26.33 -3.30
C THR A 621 -54.59 -26.20 -4.63
N SER A 622 -53.68 -25.25 -4.69
CA SER A 622 -52.75 -24.95 -5.78
C SER A 622 -51.46 -24.44 -5.14
N CYS A 623 -50.34 -24.41 -5.87
CA CYS A 623 -49.09 -23.85 -5.37
C CYS A 623 -49.33 -22.52 -4.65
N GLY A 624 -48.90 -22.48 -3.39
CA GLY A 624 -49.07 -21.37 -2.50
C GLY A 624 -48.42 -21.67 -1.15
N VAL A 625 -48.18 -20.61 -0.39
CA VAL A 625 -47.62 -20.67 0.96
C VAL A 625 -48.63 -21.25 1.96
N ASP A 626 -48.13 -21.72 3.09
CA ASP A 626 -48.99 -22.10 4.21
C ASP A 626 -49.73 -20.84 4.76
N PRO A 627 -51.08 -20.76 4.67
CA PRO A 627 -51.84 -19.62 5.18
C PRO A 627 -51.85 -19.53 6.71
N THR A 628 -51.46 -20.59 7.40
CA THR A 628 -51.59 -20.82 8.84
C THR A 628 -50.27 -21.19 9.50
N ASP A 629 -49.14 -20.90 8.82
CA ASP A 629 -47.74 -21.12 9.24
C ASP A 629 -47.47 -20.65 10.69
N THR A 630 -47.82 -21.51 11.64
CA THR A 630 -47.78 -21.24 13.08
C THR A 630 -47.30 -22.44 13.87
N ASP A 631 -46.91 -23.51 13.18
CA ASP A 631 -46.37 -24.73 13.76
C ASP A 631 -44.92 -24.96 13.29
N VAL A 632 -44.40 -26.17 13.47
CA VAL A 632 -42.97 -26.49 13.25
C VAL A 632 -42.77 -27.38 12.02
N LEU A 633 -43.84 -27.70 11.30
CA LEU A 633 -43.76 -28.37 10.02
C LEU A 633 -43.37 -27.33 8.95
N ASP A 634 -42.56 -27.78 8.00
CA ASP A 634 -42.10 -26.95 6.90
C ASP A 634 -41.84 -27.83 5.66
N CYS A 635 -41.67 -27.18 4.52
CA CYS A 635 -41.43 -27.77 3.21
C CYS A 635 -40.01 -27.52 2.71
N VAL A 636 -39.08 -28.35 3.18
CA VAL A 636 -37.67 -28.35 2.72
C VAL A 636 -37.54 -28.36 1.19
N SER A 637 -38.40 -29.08 0.47
CA SER A 637 -38.53 -28.95 -0.98
C SER A 637 -39.87 -29.50 -1.51
N PHE A 638 -40.45 -28.81 -2.47
CA PHE A 638 -41.66 -29.26 -3.17
C PHE A 638 -41.52 -29.10 -4.70
N PRO A 639 -40.91 -30.07 -5.40
CA PRO A 639 -40.61 -29.98 -6.84
C PRO A 639 -41.77 -29.62 -7.79
N PRO A 640 -43.05 -29.92 -7.48
CA PRO A 640 -44.17 -29.51 -8.33
C PRO A 640 -44.46 -28.00 -8.34
N CYS A 641 -43.94 -27.23 -7.39
CA CYS A 641 -44.16 -25.78 -7.30
C CYS A 641 -42.86 -24.99 -7.54
N PRO A 642 -42.98 -23.71 -7.98
CA PRO A 642 -41.86 -22.89 -8.43
C PRO A 642 -40.85 -22.53 -7.34
#